data_AF-A0A1U8ERD9-F1
#
_entry.id   AF-A0A1U8ERD9-F1
#
_cell.length_a   1.000
_cell.length_b   1.000
_cell.length_c   1.000
_cell.angle_alpha   90.00
_cell.angle_beta   90.00
_cell.angle_gamma   90.00
#
_symmetry.space_group_name_H-M   'P 1'
#
loop_
_entity.id
_entity.type
_entity.pdbx_description
1 polymer ?
#
loop_
_entity_poly.entity_id
_entity_poly.type
_entity_poly.pdbx_seq_one_letter_code
_entity_poly.pdbx_strand_id
1 'polypeptide(L)'
;MNARSEGMKIPWIYIVFVAAALIFGTVCNGQDYGGETPVAAAPPPAQDNCDGVFVSYAFDSREREYPFVKNVSAQAWAFSSLLTVINTGLFELKSWKVHVGFQHKELLVSTDGAVAVEGDGFPVKVGKNGTVLAGFPQSDLKTAIDTAGDFTQMAAQVKIKGTQFGVPTKSTPMPKTIKLLNDGYKCPAPTRYKTYMQMCCKRDPKYKPKNTTIKFMPRQYGDLSFSYDILSAFDNKYQAQVTIDNINPLGRLDHWNLTWEWMRNEFIYSMKGAYPRKKDPSECIYGPQGQYYKDFDFTTVLNCQKKPVISDLPTEMENDDKVGKLPYCCRNGSILPTIMNATKARSIFQLQVFKLPPDLNRTALYPPQNWKIEGTVNPTYKCGPPIRVDPSGFPDPSGTGMTSSAVASWQVTCNITRPKPKEAKCCVSFSAFNAESVIPCNTCSCGCQETSKCDAKAKALLLPSQALLVPFKDREKLAKEWHRIKHLGSMPKKLPCPDNCGMSVNWHLESNTETGWTARITLFNWGDIAFEDWFTAIEMKKNVANGYENVYSFNGTKLAQRNNTIFMQGLKGLNYLVGEVNGTNPDADPRVPGKQQTIISFVKKHTPKINVQAGDGYPSKVIFNGEECAIPTEFPKSHAAALKSHVGLLSAVLLALLTFLVLTDQLH
;
A
#
# COMPACT_ATOMS: atom_id res chain seq x y z
N MET A 1 27.81 1.20 97.93
CA MET A 1 29.10 1.78 98.35
C MET A 1 29.66 2.60 97.20
N ASN A 2 29.91 3.87 97.50
CA ASN A 2 30.51 4.96 96.74
C ASN A 2 31.40 4.65 95.52
N ALA A 3 31.17 5.39 94.43
CA ALA A 3 32.18 6.22 93.77
C ALA A 3 31.45 7.21 92.83
N ARG A 4 31.09 8.40 93.34
CA ARG A 4 31.79 9.69 93.12
C ARG A 4 32.00 10.06 91.64
N SER A 5 31.05 10.85 91.16
CA SER A 5 31.20 11.91 90.18
C SER A 5 32.18 12.97 90.70
N GLU A 6 33.20 13.30 89.92
CA GLU A 6 33.93 14.57 90.00
C GLU A 6 33.88 15.23 88.62
N GLY A 7 33.14 16.33 88.56
CA GLY A 7 33.06 17.19 87.38
C GLY A 7 34.32 18.03 87.25
N MET A 8 34.85 18.08 86.03
CA MET A 8 35.82 19.09 85.63
C MET A 8 35.06 20.24 84.96
N LYS A 9 35.05 21.39 85.64
CA LYS A 9 34.51 22.67 85.17
C LYS A 9 35.47 23.26 84.13
N ILE A 10 34.97 23.54 82.92
CA ILE A 10 35.68 24.34 81.92
C ILE A 10 35.13 25.79 81.96
N PRO A 11 35.99 26.82 81.84
CA PRO A 11 35.62 28.22 82.09
C PRO A 11 34.70 28.80 81.01
N TRP A 12 33.71 29.58 81.45
CA TRP A 12 32.72 30.28 80.61
C TRP A 12 33.30 31.28 79.59
N ILE A 13 34.60 31.58 79.65
CA ILE A 13 35.28 32.47 78.70
C ILE A 13 35.61 31.80 77.36
N TYR A 14 35.64 30.46 77.30
CA TYR A 14 35.81 29.73 76.03
C TYR A 14 34.48 29.47 75.29
N ILE A 15 33.32 29.71 75.92
CA ILE A 15 32.00 29.50 75.31
C ILE A 15 31.54 30.74 74.51
N VAL A 16 32.09 31.93 74.78
CA VAL A 16 31.73 33.15 74.04
C VAL A 16 32.55 33.34 72.76
N PHE A 17 33.82 32.90 72.73
CA PHE A 17 34.63 32.94 71.50
C PHE A 17 34.30 31.82 70.50
N VAL A 18 33.70 30.71 70.95
CA VAL A 18 33.18 29.67 70.06
C VAL A 18 31.78 30.04 69.51
N ALA A 19 31.00 30.86 70.22
CA ALA A 19 29.68 31.31 69.76
C ALA A 19 29.73 32.45 68.73
N ALA A 20 30.78 33.28 68.71
CA ALA A 20 30.90 34.39 67.74
C ALA A 20 31.61 34.01 66.43
N ALA A 21 32.40 32.93 66.40
CA ALA A 21 33.04 32.43 65.18
C ALA A 21 32.17 31.44 64.37
N LEU A 22 31.04 30.99 64.93
CA LEU A 22 30.09 30.07 64.26
C LEU A 22 28.93 30.76 63.53
N ILE A 23 28.93 32.10 63.42
CA ILE A 23 27.88 32.87 62.72
C ILE A 23 28.36 33.45 61.38
N PHE A 24 29.65 33.38 61.03
CA PHE A 24 30.13 33.76 59.68
C PHE A 24 31.19 32.78 59.18
N GLY A 25 30.73 31.76 58.44
CA GLY A 25 31.60 30.93 57.60
C GLY A 25 31.36 29.44 57.74
N THR A 26 30.35 28.92 57.04
CA THR A 26 30.48 27.75 56.15
C THR A 26 29.13 27.51 55.48
N VAL A 27 29.13 27.79 54.18
CA VAL A 27 28.12 27.39 53.21
C VAL A 27 28.10 25.86 53.20
N CYS A 28 27.08 25.25 53.79
CA CYS A 28 26.93 23.80 53.83
C CYS A 28 25.85 23.35 52.85
N ASN A 29 26.24 22.40 52.00
CA ASN A 29 25.47 21.73 50.97
C ASN A 29 24.19 21.07 51.53
N GLY A 30 23.04 21.60 51.15
CA GLY A 30 21.80 20.84 51.11
C GLY A 30 21.74 20.09 49.78
N GLN A 31 21.70 18.76 49.83
CA GLN A 31 21.34 17.91 48.69
C GLN A 31 19.86 18.17 48.37
N ASP A 32 19.61 19.13 47.49
CA ASP A 32 18.34 19.25 46.79
C ASP A 32 18.38 18.30 45.59
N TYR A 33 17.39 17.41 45.48
CA TYR A 33 17.19 16.56 44.31
C TYR A 33 16.64 17.43 43.15
N GLY A 34 17.44 18.40 42.72
CA GLY A 34 17.25 19.12 41.48
C GLY A 34 17.69 18.23 40.33
N GLY A 35 16.76 17.47 39.77
CA GLY A 35 16.97 16.81 38.49
C GLY A 35 17.46 17.86 37.49
N GLU A 36 18.62 17.61 36.89
CA GLU A 36 19.13 18.38 35.76
C GLU A 36 18.00 18.46 34.72
N THR A 37 17.32 19.60 34.65
CA THR A 37 16.65 20.01 33.43
C THR A 37 17.73 19.99 32.37
N PRO A 38 17.59 19.21 31.29
CA PRO A 38 18.53 19.27 30.20
C PRO A 38 18.51 20.72 29.71
N VAL A 39 19.62 21.42 29.86
CA VAL A 39 19.80 22.73 29.22
C VAL A 39 19.58 22.48 27.74
N ALA A 40 18.44 22.93 27.22
CA ALA A 40 18.14 22.87 25.81
C ALA A 40 19.32 23.53 25.09
N ALA A 41 19.94 22.81 24.17
CA ALA A 41 20.98 23.36 23.32
C ALA A 41 20.47 24.68 22.73
N ALA A 42 21.25 25.76 22.88
CA ALA A 42 20.87 27.07 22.37
C ALA A 42 20.44 26.94 20.88
N PRO A 43 19.32 27.58 20.48
CA PRO A 43 18.88 27.53 19.09
C PRO A 43 20.01 27.98 18.16
N PRO A 44 20.18 27.37 16.97
CA PRO A 44 21.27 27.71 16.07
C PRO A 44 21.26 29.21 15.73
N PRO A 45 22.40 29.93 15.71
CA PRO A 45 22.46 31.38 15.44
C PRO A 45 21.87 31.82 14.08
N ALA A 46 21.64 30.87 13.17
CA ALA A 46 21.02 31.13 11.87
C ALA A 46 19.49 31.16 11.91
N GLN A 47 18.87 30.76 13.02
CA GLN A 47 17.43 30.85 13.22
C GLN A 47 16.97 32.32 13.22
N ASP A 48 17.72 33.19 13.90
CA ASP A 48 17.38 34.61 14.05
C ASP A 48 17.48 35.41 12.75
N ASN A 49 18.24 34.89 11.78
CA ASN A 49 18.48 35.53 10.48
C ASN A 49 17.64 34.91 9.34
N CYS A 50 16.70 34.02 9.65
CA CYS A 50 15.87 33.37 8.63
C CYS A 50 14.60 34.18 8.32
N ASP A 51 14.50 34.66 7.08
CA ASP A 51 13.30 35.32 6.56
C ASP A 51 12.52 34.34 5.66
N GLY A 52 11.71 33.48 6.29
CA GLY A 52 10.97 32.41 5.63
C GLY A 52 10.68 31.21 6.53
N VAL A 53 10.93 29.99 6.05
CA VAL A 53 10.75 28.76 6.84
C VAL A 53 12.12 28.20 7.23
N PHE A 54 12.37 28.14 8.52
CA PHE A 54 13.58 27.52 9.08
C PHE A 54 13.33 26.04 9.33
N VAL A 55 14.24 25.19 8.86
CA VAL A 55 14.19 23.74 9.09
C VAL A 55 15.54 23.28 9.61
N SER A 56 15.54 22.58 10.74
CA SER A 56 16.74 21.98 11.32
C SER A 56 16.52 20.53 11.72
N TYR A 57 17.58 19.74 11.64
CA TYR A 57 17.64 18.37 12.14
C TYR A 57 18.84 18.27 13.07
N ALA A 58 18.60 17.93 14.33
CA ALA A 58 19.62 17.72 15.35
C ALA A 58 19.67 16.24 15.73
N PHE A 59 20.88 15.70 15.81
CA PHE A 59 21.10 14.36 16.34
C PHE A 59 21.33 14.45 17.85
N ASP A 60 20.50 13.76 18.64
CA ASP A 60 20.55 13.87 20.10
C ASP A 60 21.46 12.77 20.68
N SER A 61 21.11 11.51 20.47
CA SER A 61 21.83 10.39 21.07
C SER A 61 21.72 9.10 20.28
N ARG A 62 22.62 8.16 20.57
CA ARG A 62 22.47 6.75 20.20
C ARG A 62 22.96 5.83 21.29
N GLU A 63 22.35 4.67 21.35
CA GLU A 63 22.67 3.60 22.29
C GLU A 63 22.80 2.28 21.55
N ARG A 64 23.71 1.42 22.01
CA ARG A 64 23.93 0.12 21.39
C ARG A 64 22.74 -0.79 21.73
N GLU A 65 22.13 -1.40 20.72
CA GLU A 65 20.92 -2.22 20.88
C GLU A 65 21.21 -3.73 20.67
N TYR A 66 20.42 -4.59 21.30
CA TYR A 66 20.48 -6.04 21.06
C TYR A 66 20.00 -6.40 19.63
N PRO A 67 20.52 -7.48 19.01
CA PRO A 67 21.57 -8.35 19.53
C PRO A 67 22.96 -7.71 19.43
N PHE A 68 23.80 -7.95 20.43
CA PHE A 68 25.18 -7.50 20.41
C PHE A 68 26.01 -8.40 19.51
N VAL A 69 26.38 -7.89 18.33
CA VAL A 69 27.16 -8.62 17.34
C VAL A 69 28.59 -8.07 17.25
N LYS A 70 29.54 -8.96 16.92
CA LYS A 70 30.95 -8.56 16.69
C LYS A 70 31.13 -7.78 15.38
N ASN A 71 30.24 -7.99 14.41
CA ASN A 71 30.26 -7.29 13.12
C ASN A 71 29.72 -5.87 13.29
N VAL A 72 30.61 -4.87 13.25
CA VAL A 72 30.28 -3.44 13.42
C VAL A 72 29.24 -2.95 12.41
N SER A 73 29.25 -3.48 11.19
CA SER A 73 28.30 -3.10 10.13
C SER A 73 26.90 -3.70 10.33
N ALA A 74 26.79 -4.77 11.11
CA ALA A 74 25.52 -5.44 11.44
C ALA A 74 24.98 -5.04 12.82
N GLN A 75 25.77 -4.34 13.64
CA GLN A 75 25.37 -3.89 14.97
C GLN A 75 24.27 -2.83 14.89
N ALA A 76 23.14 -3.11 15.54
CA ALA A 76 22.03 -2.18 15.70
C ALA A 76 22.36 -1.10 16.75
N TRP A 77 21.97 0.14 16.46
CA TRP A 77 22.02 1.27 17.39
C TRP A 77 20.66 1.95 17.41
N ALA A 78 20.04 2.03 18.59
CA ALA A 78 18.88 2.89 18.79
C ALA A 78 19.35 4.34 18.75
N PHE A 79 18.63 5.23 18.05
CA PHE A 79 18.95 6.64 17.97
C PHE A 79 17.75 7.52 18.29
N SER A 80 18.04 8.73 18.77
CA SER A 80 17.09 9.82 18.98
C SER A 80 17.57 11.07 18.26
N SER A 81 16.64 11.77 17.62
CA SER A 81 16.91 13.03 16.91
C SER A 81 15.71 13.94 16.93
N LEU A 82 15.95 15.25 16.82
CA LEU A 82 14.94 16.29 16.80
C LEU A 82 14.91 16.97 15.43
N LEU A 83 13.76 16.92 14.75
CA LEU A 83 13.49 17.75 13.58
C LEU A 83 12.65 18.96 14.00
N THR A 84 13.09 20.16 13.66
CA THR A 84 12.39 21.40 13.95
C THR A 84 12.02 22.12 12.66
N VAL A 85 10.77 22.57 12.57
CA VAL A 85 10.25 23.41 11.48
C VAL A 85 9.68 24.66 12.11
N ILE A 86 10.14 25.84 11.72
CA ILE A 86 9.71 27.12 12.28
C ILE A 86 9.30 28.05 11.15
N ASN A 87 8.12 28.66 11.26
CA ASN A 87 7.64 29.65 10.32
C ASN A 87 8.00 31.07 10.79
N THR A 88 9.17 31.55 10.36
CA THR A 88 9.66 32.92 10.57
C THR A 88 9.21 33.90 9.47
N GLY A 89 8.35 33.47 8.54
CA GLY A 89 7.93 34.25 7.39
C GLY A 89 6.62 35.03 7.62
N LEU A 90 6.28 35.86 6.63
CA LEU A 90 5.06 36.69 6.60
C LEU A 90 3.77 35.92 6.27
N PHE A 91 3.87 34.63 5.96
CA PHE A 91 2.73 33.83 5.50
C PHE A 91 2.65 32.51 6.25
N GLU A 92 1.44 32.08 6.58
CA GLU A 92 1.19 30.78 7.21
C GLU A 92 1.75 29.64 6.35
N LEU A 93 2.50 28.73 6.98
CA LEU A 93 3.00 27.51 6.36
C LEU A 93 1.99 26.40 6.59
N LYS A 94 1.12 26.18 5.61
CA LYS A 94 0.10 25.13 5.67
C LYS A 94 0.68 23.77 5.36
N SER A 95 0.32 22.79 6.19
CA SER A 95 0.60 21.37 6.00
C SER A 95 2.05 21.10 5.63
N TRP A 96 2.94 21.49 6.53
CA TRP A 96 4.37 21.39 6.32
C TRP A 96 4.78 19.93 6.05
N LYS A 97 5.69 19.74 5.08
CA LYS A 97 6.25 18.45 4.71
C LYS A 97 7.76 18.57 4.57
N VAL A 98 8.51 17.77 5.32
CA VAL A 98 9.97 17.74 5.26
C VAL A 98 10.44 16.35 4.88
N HIS A 99 11.21 16.27 3.80
CA HIS A 99 11.94 15.06 3.44
C HIS A 99 13.25 14.98 4.25
N VAL A 100 13.44 13.86 4.95
CA VAL A 100 14.66 13.53 5.67
C VAL A 100 15.36 12.34 4.99
N GLY A 101 16.50 12.60 4.36
CA GLY A 101 17.26 11.64 3.57
C GLY A 101 18.14 10.70 4.40
N PHE A 102 17.53 9.78 5.15
CA PHE A 102 18.23 8.71 5.90
C PHE A 102 19.13 7.85 4.99
N GLN A 103 20.30 7.39 5.48
CA GLN A 103 21.36 6.77 4.65
C GLN A 103 22.12 5.59 5.28
N HIS A 104 21.84 5.26 6.53
CA HIS A 104 22.47 4.22 7.35
C HIS A 104 21.53 3.04 7.66
N LYS A 105 20.73 2.61 6.66
CA LYS A 105 19.75 1.51 6.77
C LYS A 105 18.77 1.69 7.94
N GLU A 106 18.39 2.93 8.22
CA GLU A 106 17.60 3.29 9.38
C GLU A 106 16.17 2.73 9.29
N LEU A 107 15.64 2.38 10.45
CA LEU A 107 14.28 1.96 10.71
C LEU A 107 13.69 2.95 11.72
N LEU A 108 12.66 3.70 11.35
CA LEU A 108 11.97 4.56 12.31
C LEU A 108 10.96 3.73 13.09
N VAL A 109 10.92 3.90 14.41
CA VAL A 109 10.03 3.17 15.33
C VAL A 109 8.90 4.07 15.81
N SER A 110 9.16 5.37 15.98
CA SER A 110 8.11 6.33 16.32
C SER A 110 8.54 7.75 15.96
N THR A 111 7.57 8.60 15.66
CA THR A 111 7.73 10.06 15.63
C THR A 111 6.65 10.70 16.49
N ASP A 112 7.05 11.64 17.34
CA ASP A 112 6.15 12.49 18.10
C ASP A 112 6.09 13.86 17.41
N GLY A 113 4.90 14.37 17.08
CA GLY A 113 4.72 15.63 16.33
C GLY A 113 4.70 15.51 14.80
N ALA A 114 4.83 14.31 14.22
CA ALA A 114 4.72 14.07 12.78
C ALA A 114 4.28 12.64 12.44
N VAL A 115 3.89 12.43 11.18
CA VAL A 115 3.67 11.12 10.56
C VAL A 115 4.55 10.93 9.34
N ALA A 116 4.98 9.69 9.10
CA ALA A 116 5.67 9.34 7.86
C ALA A 116 4.67 9.19 6.72
N VAL A 117 4.81 9.99 5.66
CA VAL A 117 3.92 10.00 4.47
C VAL A 117 4.12 8.75 3.61
N GLU A 118 5.30 8.12 3.70
CA GLU A 118 5.66 6.92 2.95
C GLU A 118 5.92 5.74 3.91
N GLY A 119 4.89 4.97 4.23
CA GLY A 119 5.00 3.76 5.06
C GLY A 119 3.64 3.21 5.53
N ASP A 120 3.56 1.91 5.82
CA ASP A 120 2.34 1.24 6.32
C ASP A 120 2.19 1.41 7.86
N GLY A 121 2.51 2.59 8.37
CA GLY A 121 2.68 2.87 9.80
C GLY A 121 4.07 2.50 10.34
N PHE A 122 4.34 2.86 11.60
CA PHE A 122 5.59 2.50 12.27
C PHE A 122 5.57 1.04 12.74
N PRO A 123 6.71 0.31 12.68
CA PRO A 123 8.03 0.78 12.25
C PRO A 123 8.22 0.80 10.72
N VAL A 124 8.92 1.82 10.20
CA VAL A 124 9.13 2.03 8.75
C VAL A 124 10.62 2.03 8.38
N LYS A 125 10.99 1.28 7.33
CA LYS A 125 12.38 1.21 6.82
C LYS A 125 12.66 2.40 5.89
N VAL A 126 13.61 3.26 6.25
CA VAL A 126 13.85 4.55 5.56
C VAL A 126 15.27 4.70 4.99
N GLY A 127 16.21 3.83 5.34
CA GLY A 127 17.63 4.06 5.00
C GLY A 127 18.08 3.89 3.55
N LYS A 128 17.18 3.68 2.56
CA LYS A 128 17.54 3.68 1.12
C LYS A 128 17.24 5.01 0.43
N ASN A 129 16.13 5.67 0.80
CA ASN A 129 15.63 6.88 0.13
C ASN A 129 15.19 7.98 1.11
N GLY A 130 15.35 7.80 2.42
CA GLY A 130 14.75 8.67 3.42
C GLY A 130 13.26 8.44 3.62
N THR A 131 12.59 9.40 4.24
CA THR A 131 11.13 9.46 4.32
C THR A 131 10.68 10.92 4.34
N VAL A 132 9.41 11.15 4.02
CA VAL A 132 8.77 12.45 4.16
C VAL A 132 7.97 12.45 5.45
N LEU A 133 8.27 13.40 6.34
CA LEU A 133 7.52 13.65 7.56
C LEU A 133 6.55 14.82 7.33
N ALA A 134 5.30 14.62 7.72
CA ALA A 134 4.26 15.65 7.69
C ALA A 134 3.73 15.91 9.09
N GLY A 135 3.40 17.17 9.40
CA GLY A 135 2.96 17.56 10.74
C GLY A 135 1.66 16.89 11.20
N PHE A 136 1.69 16.36 12.41
CA PHE A 136 0.52 15.80 13.09
C PHE A 136 0.71 15.89 14.62
N PRO A 137 -0.28 16.38 15.39
CA PRO A 137 -1.60 16.86 14.96
C PRO A 137 -1.58 18.25 14.32
N GLN A 138 -0.50 19.01 14.51
CA GLN A 138 -0.35 20.36 13.97
C GLN A 138 0.32 20.32 12.60
N SER A 139 -0.51 20.35 11.55
CA SER A 139 -0.04 20.39 10.17
C SER A 139 0.35 21.80 9.72
N ASP A 140 -0.25 22.84 10.32
CA ASP A 140 -0.09 24.23 9.88
C ASP A 140 0.69 25.03 10.92
N LEU A 141 1.61 25.88 10.45
CA LEU A 141 2.39 26.79 11.30
C LEU A 141 2.00 28.23 11.00
N LYS A 142 1.47 28.92 12.00
CA LYS A 142 1.09 30.33 11.92
C LYS A 142 2.31 31.23 11.78
N THR A 143 2.08 32.51 11.42
CA THR A 143 3.16 33.50 11.32
C THR A 143 3.54 34.01 12.70
N ALA A 144 4.79 34.48 12.86
CA ALA A 144 5.23 35.14 14.08
C ALA A 144 4.40 36.41 14.40
N ILE A 145 3.84 37.05 13.37
CA ILE A 145 3.01 38.26 13.49
C ILE A 145 1.66 37.89 14.12
N ASP A 146 0.98 36.88 13.58
CA ASP A 146 -0.36 36.46 14.05
C ASP A 146 -0.33 35.82 15.44
N THR A 147 0.84 35.34 15.87
CA THR A 147 1.02 34.64 17.15
C THR A 147 1.80 35.43 18.19
N ALA A 148 2.21 36.67 17.89
CA ALA A 148 3.11 37.47 18.74
C ALA A 148 4.38 36.70 19.17
N GLY A 149 4.91 35.84 18.29
CA GLY A 149 6.09 35.02 18.56
C GLY A 149 5.87 33.74 19.37
N ASP A 150 4.63 33.27 19.55
CA ASP A 150 4.35 32.01 20.24
C ASP A 150 4.82 30.79 19.42
N PHE A 151 5.96 30.22 19.84
CA PHE A 151 6.60 29.04 19.24
C PHE A 151 5.71 27.79 19.22
N THR A 152 4.73 27.67 20.11
CA THR A 152 3.82 26.50 20.08
C THR A 152 2.90 26.53 18.85
N GLN A 153 2.67 27.71 18.28
CA GLN A 153 1.78 27.90 17.13
C GLN A 153 2.54 28.11 15.80
N MET A 154 3.77 28.62 15.86
CA MET A 154 4.61 28.89 14.69
C MET A 154 5.73 27.86 14.45
N ALA A 155 5.92 26.90 15.35
CA ALA A 155 6.91 25.84 15.20
C ALA A 155 6.33 24.43 15.41
N ALA A 156 6.92 23.45 14.73
CA ALA A 156 6.73 22.04 14.99
C ALA A 156 8.06 21.41 15.41
N GLN A 157 8.03 20.68 16.52
CA GLN A 157 9.16 19.89 17.01
C GLN A 157 8.81 18.41 16.91
N VAL A 158 9.63 17.67 16.17
CA VAL A 158 9.39 16.27 15.87
C VAL A 158 10.49 15.43 16.50
N LYS A 159 10.15 14.68 17.56
CA LYS A 159 11.08 13.73 18.16
C LYS A 159 11.03 12.43 17.39
N ILE A 160 12.15 12.03 16.82
CA ILE A 160 12.29 10.84 15.99
C ILE A 160 13.07 9.80 16.79
N LYS A 161 12.51 8.60 16.90
CA LYS A 161 13.16 7.43 17.51
C LYS A 161 13.25 6.30 16.49
N GLY A 162 14.41 5.69 16.36
CA GLY A 162 14.63 4.61 15.41
C GLY A 162 15.87 3.78 15.69
N THR A 163 16.15 2.83 14.80
CA THR A 163 17.35 1.98 14.82
C THR A 163 18.16 2.22 13.55
N GLN A 164 19.48 2.26 13.65
CA GLN A 164 20.41 2.47 12.53
C GLN A 164 21.53 1.42 12.51
N PHE A 165 22.20 1.25 11.37
CA PHE A 165 23.25 0.26 11.17
C PHE A 165 24.48 0.83 10.44
N GLY A 166 25.66 0.27 10.73
CA GLY A 166 26.87 0.55 9.94
C GLY A 166 27.50 1.93 10.13
N VAL A 167 27.27 2.56 11.29
CA VAL A 167 27.88 3.85 11.65
C VAL A 167 28.93 3.66 12.75
N PRO A 168 30.20 4.05 12.53
CA PRO A 168 31.24 4.00 13.56
C PRO A 168 30.86 4.79 14.83
N THR A 169 31.36 4.36 16.00
CA THR A 169 31.10 5.00 17.31
C THR A 169 31.63 6.42 17.43
N LYS A 170 32.58 6.82 16.58
CA LYS A 170 33.16 8.18 16.55
C LYS A 170 32.43 9.16 15.63
N SER A 171 31.55 8.68 14.75
CA SER A 171 30.83 9.52 13.79
C SER A 171 29.38 9.77 14.22
N THR A 172 28.95 11.03 14.18
CA THR A 172 27.55 11.41 14.33
C THR A 172 26.80 11.07 13.05
N PRO A 173 25.80 10.17 13.08
CA PRO A 173 24.98 9.88 11.93
C PRO A 173 24.14 11.13 11.61
N MET A 174 24.19 11.57 10.36
CA MET A 174 23.43 12.72 9.90
C MET A 174 22.70 12.29 8.64
N PRO A 175 21.46 12.75 8.37
CA PRO A 175 20.82 12.52 7.09
C PRO A 175 21.67 13.10 5.95
N LYS A 176 21.50 12.54 4.75
CA LYS A 176 22.13 13.00 3.52
C LYS A 176 21.64 14.40 3.13
N THR A 177 20.36 14.68 3.38
CA THR A 177 19.73 15.97 3.11
C THR A 177 18.47 16.12 3.96
N ILE A 178 18.10 17.37 4.24
CA ILE A 178 16.75 17.76 4.62
C ILE A 178 16.18 18.65 3.50
N LYS A 179 14.90 18.50 3.14
CA LYS A 179 14.24 19.36 2.13
C LYS A 179 12.81 19.68 2.56
N LEU A 180 12.43 20.95 2.55
CA LEU A 180 11.03 21.36 2.63
C LEU A 180 10.37 21.09 1.28
N LEU A 181 9.23 20.41 1.27
CA LEU A 181 8.50 20.02 0.06
C LEU A 181 7.27 20.91 -0.21
N ASN A 182 7.06 21.96 0.58
CA ASN A 182 5.93 22.88 0.40
C ASN A 182 6.14 23.78 -0.83
N ASP A 183 5.08 23.91 -1.64
CA ASP A 183 5.08 24.76 -2.83
C ASP A 183 5.31 26.24 -2.50
N GLY A 184 5.96 26.96 -3.42
CA GLY A 184 6.20 28.40 -3.28
C GLY A 184 7.40 28.78 -2.42
N TYR A 185 8.20 27.82 -1.97
CA TYR A 185 9.44 28.04 -1.24
C TYR A 185 10.67 27.54 -2.04
N LYS A 186 11.71 28.37 -2.07
CA LYS A 186 13.03 28.02 -2.61
C LYS A 186 13.99 27.81 -1.44
N CYS A 187 14.40 26.55 -1.29
CA CYS A 187 15.34 26.15 -0.24
C CYS A 187 16.75 25.99 -0.83
N PRO A 188 17.78 26.58 -0.20
CA PRO A 188 19.17 26.26 -0.53
C PRO A 188 19.51 24.83 -0.10
N ALA A 189 20.67 24.33 -0.55
CA ALA A 189 21.21 23.09 -0.01
C ALA A 189 21.44 23.24 1.51
N PRO A 190 21.11 22.23 2.32
CA PRO A 190 21.23 22.33 3.76
C PRO A 190 22.69 22.42 4.20
N THR A 191 22.98 23.31 5.14
CA THR A 191 24.31 23.44 5.75
C THR A 191 24.47 22.40 6.85
N ARG A 192 25.55 21.63 6.78
CA ARG A 192 25.81 20.52 7.71
C ARG A 192 26.85 20.92 8.74
N TYR A 193 26.51 20.74 10.01
CA TYR A 193 27.40 20.86 11.16
C TYR A 193 27.65 19.47 11.79
N LYS A 194 28.46 19.45 12.85
CA LYS A 194 28.86 18.19 13.52
C LYS A 194 27.69 17.45 14.16
N THR A 195 26.74 18.18 14.75
CA THR A 195 25.61 17.62 15.53
C THR A 195 24.24 18.01 14.97
N TYR A 196 24.17 18.91 13.99
CA TYR A 196 22.92 19.31 13.38
C TYR A 196 23.08 19.70 11.91
N MET A 197 21.98 19.77 11.19
CA MET A 197 21.86 20.24 9.81
C MET A 197 20.73 21.28 9.76
N GLN A 198 20.89 22.35 8.98
CA GLN A 198 19.87 23.40 8.91
C GLN A 198 19.74 24.00 7.50
N MET A 199 18.58 24.60 7.23
CA MET A 199 18.35 25.44 6.06
C MET A 199 17.29 26.49 6.35
N CYS A 200 17.36 27.61 5.63
CA CYS A 200 16.34 28.64 5.62
C CYS A 200 15.75 28.72 4.21
N CYS A 201 14.47 28.40 4.07
CA CYS A 201 13.74 28.43 2.81
C CYS A 201 13.06 29.78 2.64
N LYS A 202 13.37 30.49 1.55
CA LYS A 202 12.74 31.77 1.23
C LYS A 202 11.55 31.58 0.30
N ARG A 203 10.52 32.41 0.44
CA ARG A 203 9.39 32.40 -0.49
C ARG A 203 9.85 32.77 -1.89
N ASP A 204 9.36 32.08 -2.92
CA ASP A 204 9.65 32.41 -4.31
C ASP A 204 8.86 33.66 -4.73
N PRO A 205 9.50 34.80 -5.07
CA PRO A 205 8.80 36.02 -5.47
C PRO A 205 7.97 35.84 -6.76
N LYS A 206 8.30 34.85 -7.59
CA LYS A 206 7.57 34.53 -8.83
C LYS A 206 6.39 33.60 -8.61
N TYR A 207 6.25 33.02 -7.42
CA TYR A 207 5.13 32.16 -7.08
C TYR A 207 3.90 33.03 -6.81
N LYS A 208 2.99 33.08 -7.78
CA LYS A 208 1.66 33.65 -7.57
C LYS A 208 0.87 32.62 -6.76
N PRO A 209 0.58 32.86 -5.46
CA PRO A 209 -0.35 32.01 -4.76
C PRO A 209 -1.66 32.05 -5.54
N LYS A 210 -2.20 30.88 -5.91
CA LYS A 210 -3.62 30.84 -6.25
C LYS A 210 -4.32 31.43 -5.03
N ASN A 211 -5.07 32.52 -5.23
CA ASN A 211 -5.84 33.16 -4.17
C ASN A 211 -6.87 32.15 -3.69
N THR A 212 -6.44 31.36 -2.74
CA THR A 212 -7.24 30.41 -2.03
C THR A 212 -6.84 30.63 -0.59
N THR A 213 -7.58 31.53 0.06
CA THR A 213 -7.78 31.65 1.51
C THR A 213 -8.31 30.34 2.12
N ILE A 214 -7.98 29.19 1.54
CA ILE A 214 -8.55 27.92 1.91
C ILE A 214 -7.57 27.25 2.86
N LYS A 215 -8.00 26.97 4.08
CA LYS A 215 -7.32 26.11 5.07
C LYS A 215 -7.27 24.64 4.63
N PHE A 216 -7.52 24.35 3.36
CA PHE A 216 -7.75 23.01 2.85
C PHE A 216 -6.87 22.74 1.63
N MET A 217 -6.36 21.51 1.55
CA MET A 217 -5.61 21.04 0.39
C MET A 217 -6.54 20.78 -0.79
N PRO A 218 -6.04 20.95 -2.03
CA PRO A 218 -6.77 20.49 -3.20
C PRO A 218 -6.93 18.96 -3.15
N ARG A 219 -8.08 18.48 -3.65
CA ARG A 219 -8.32 17.04 -3.78
C ARG A 219 -7.31 16.42 -4.74
N GLN A 220 -6.77 15.28 -4.34
CA GLN A 220 -5.79 14.52 -5.10
C GLN A 220 -6.46 13.42 -5.92
N TYR A 221 -5.85 13.11 -7.06
CA TYR A 221 -6.28 12.00 -7.92
C TYR A 221 -5.53 10.73 -7.56
N GLY A 222 -6.25 9.62 -7.48
CA GLY A 222 -5.70 8.27 -7.44
C GLY A 222 -6.72 7.25 -7.90
N ASP A 223 -6.32 5.98 -7.94
CA ASP A 223 -7.16 4.89 -8.45
C ASP A 223 -8.41 4.66 -7.58
N LEU A 224 -8.25 4.77 -6.26
CA LEU A 224 -9.34 4.86 -5.30
C LEU A 224 -9.21 6.17 -4.50
N SER A 225 -10.35 6.74 -4.15
CA SER A 225 -10.45 7.88 -3.25
C SER A 225 -11.39 7.53 -2.10
N PHE A 226 -10.90 7.65 -0.87
CA PHE A 226 -11.74 7.65 0.31
C PHE A 226 -12.01 9.08 0.76
N SER A 227 -13.26 9.37 1.10
CA SER A 227 -13.63 10.60 1.79
C SER A 227 -14.13 10.25 3.18
N TYR A 228 -13.57 10.90 4.21
CA TYR A 228 -14.01 10.81 5.60
C TYR A 228 -14.65 12.14 5.98
N ASP A 229 -15.97 12.19 5.96
CA ASP A 229 -16.77 13.41 6.10
C ASP A 229 -17.54 13.40 7.42
N ILE A 230 -17.31 14.40 8.28
CA ILE A 230 -18.04 14.58 9.54
C ILE A 230 -19.34 15.31 9.25
N LEU A 231 -20.46 14.61 9.38
CA LEU A 231 -21.80 15.14 9.14
C LEU A 231 -22.30 15.97 10.33
N SER A 232 -22.04 15.50 11.55
CA SER A 232 -22.41 16.19 12.78
C SER A 232 -21.36 15.96 13.87
N ALA A 233 -21.11 16.98 14.69
CA ALA A 233 -20.10 16.93 15.75
C ALA A 233 -20.67 17.42 17.09
N PHE A 234 -20.55 16.58 18.11
CA PHE A 234 -20.86 16.87 19.50
C PHE A 234 -19.57 16.83 20.33
N ASP A 235 -19.68 17.13 21.62
CA ASP A 235 -18.52 17.23 22.51
C ASP A 235 -17.78 15.88 22.59
N ASN A 236 -18.49 14.81 22.93
CA ASN A 236 -17.91 13.49 23.15
C ASN A 236 -18.10 12.50 22.00
N LYS A 237 -18.80 12.88 20.93
CA LYS A 237 -19.12 11.99 19.79
C LYS A 237 -19.33 12.77 18.50
N TYR A 238 -19.24 12.08 17.37
CA TYR A 238 -19.54 12.64 16.07
C TYR A 238 -20.10 11.57 15.13
N GLN A 239 -20.78 12.01 14.07
CA GLN A 239 -21.24 11.14 12.98
C GLN A 239 -20.38 11.40 11.75
N ALA A 240 -19.81 10.33 11.20
CA ALA A 240 -18.99 10.39 10.00
C ALA A 240 -19.60 9.54 8.89
N GLN A 241 -19.37 9.96 7.65
CA GLN A 241 -19.62 9.20 6.45
C GLN A 241 -18.28 8.87 5.79
N VAL A 242 -18.14 7.60 5.40
CA VAL A 242 -17.03 7.14 4.57
C VAL A 242 -17.58 6.90 3.18
N THR A 243 -16.98 7.55 2.19
CA THR A 243 -17.26 7.32 0.78
C THR A 243 -16.04 6.67 0.13
N ILE A 244 -16.24 5.54 -0.53
CA ILE A 244 -15.25 4.84 -1.34
C ILE A 244 -15.60 5.09 -2.81
N ASP A 245 -14.77 5.86 -3.50
CA ASP A 245 -14.89 6.11 -4.94
C ASP A 245 -13.83 5.32 -5.71
N ASN A 246 -14.27 4.48 -6.63
CA ASN A 246 -13.40 3.87 -7.62
C ASN A 246 -13.31 4.75 -8.86
N ILE A 247 -12.14 5.35 -9.05
CA ILE A 247 -11.88 6.30 -10.14
C ILE A 247 -11.17 5.59 -11.29
N ASN A 248 -10.49 4.46 -11.02
CA ASN A 248 -9.78 3.72 -12.04
C ASN A 248 -10.74 3.01 -13.01
N PRO A 249 -10.57 3.18 -14.34
CA PRO A 249 -11.46 2.59 -15.34
C PRO A 249 -11.37 1.06 -15.40
N LEU A 250 -10.32 0.46 -14.86
CA LEU A 250 -10.13 -0.98 -14.76
C LEU A 250 -9.92 -1.43 -13.30
N GLY A 251 -10.16 -0.56 -12.32
CA GLY A 251 -10.12 -0.92 -10.91
C GLY A 251 -11.42 -1.62 -10.55
N ARG A 252 -11.35 -2.60 -9.66
CA ARG A 252 -12.52 -3.25 -9.07
C ARG A 252 -12.20 -3.72 -7.67
N LEU A 253 -13.22 -3.74 -6.82
CA LEU A 253 -13.18 -4.34 -5.50
C LEU A 253 -14.34 -5.32 -5.37
N ASP A 254 -14.07 -6.53 -4.90
CA ASP A 254 -15.06 -7.55 -4.59
C ASP A 254 -14.88 -7.99 -3.15
N HIS A 255 -15.97 -8.04 -2.39
CA HIS A 255 -15.96 -8.38 -0.96
C HIS A 255 -14.90 -7.58 -0.18
N TRP A 256 -14.85 -6.27 -0.41
CA TRP A 256 -13.81 -5.44 0.18
C TRP A 256 -13.84 -5.48 1.71
N ASN A 257 -12.64 -5.50 2.28
CA ASN A 257 -12.35 -5.33 3.69
C ASN A 257 -11.50 -4.08 3.85
N LEU A 258 -12.07 -3.09 4.51
CA LEU A 258 -11.43 -1.83 4.83
C LEU A 258 -10.89 -1.87 6.25
N THR A 259 -9.67 -1.38 6.44
CA THR A 259 -9.01 -1.27 7.73
C THR A 259 -8.37 0.11 7.86
N TRP A 260 -8.33 0.62 9.07
CA TRP A 260 -7.60 1.84 9.45
C TRP A 260 -7.18 1.72 10.91
N GLU A 261 -6.48 2.73 11.43
CA GLU A 261 -6.02 2.78 12.81
C GLU A 261 -6.54 4.03 13.53
N TRP A 262 -7.17 3.82 14.68
CA TRP A 262 -7.53 4.88 15.61
C TRP A 262 -6.29 5.36 16.36
N MET A 263 -6.05 6.68 16.33
CA MET A 263 -4.86 7.28 16.93
C MET A 263 -5.15 7.86 18.32
N ARG A 264 -6.42 8.08 18.68
CA ARG A 264 -6.84 8.75 19.92
C ARG A 264 -7.87 7.91 20.70
N ASN A 265 -7.73 6.58 20.60
CA ASN A 265 -8.55 5.58 21.31
C ASN A 265 -10.06 5.67 21.01
N GLU A 266 -10.44 6.25 19.88
CA GLU A 266 -11.83 6.30 19.46
C GLU A 266 -12.42 4.90 19.26
N PHE A 267 -13.75 4.78 19.35
CA PHE A 267 -14.46 3.53 19.13
C PHE A 267 -15.76 3.73 18.37
N ILE A 268 -16.20 2.68 17.67
CA ILE A 268 -17.39 2.72 16.80
C ILE A 268 -18.60 2.26 17.60
N TYR A 269 -19.51 3.20 17.87
CA TYR A 269 -20.74 2.90 18.58
C TYR A 269 -21.77 2.20 17.68
N SER A 270 -22.03 2.75 16.49
CA SER A 270 -22.98 2.19 15.52
C SER A 270 -22.56 2.47 14.08
N MET A 271 -23.09 1.71 13.12
CA MET A 271 -22.84 1.86 11.69
C MET A 271 -24.08 1.61 10.86
N LYS A 272 -24.12 2.21 9.67
CA LYS A 272 -25.14 2.03 8.63
C LYS A 272 -24.46 1.89 7.27
N GLY A 273 -24.86 0.92 6.45
CA GLY A 273 -24.27 0.59 5.15
C GLY A 273 -23.04 -0.33 5.19
N ALA A 274 -22.47 -0.61 6.36
CA ALA A 274 -21.34 -1.53 6.54
C ALA A 274 -21.32 -2.10 7.96
N TYR A 275 -20.53 -3.16 8.19
CA TYR A 275 -20.38 -3.79 9.49
C TYR A 275 -18.93 -4.20 9.78
N PRO A 276 -18.49 -4.20 11.05
CA PRO A 276 -17.20 -4.74 11.42
C PRO A 276 -17.25 -6.26 11.54
N ARG A 277 -16.16 -6.94 11.16
CA ARG A 277 -16.07 -8.42 11.16
C ARG A 277 -15.99 -9.04 12.56
N LYS A 278 -15.66 -8.25 13.58
CA LYS A 278 -15.62 -8.65 14.99
C LYS A 278 -16.42 -7.65 15.82
N LYS A 279 -17.31 -8.16 16.66
CA LYS A 279 -18.01 -7.40 17.71
C LYS A 279 -17.58 -7.97 19.06
N ASP A 280 -16.70 -7.26 19.75
CA ASP A 280 -16.16 -7.64 21.05
C ASP A 280 -16.05 -6.40 21.94
N PRO A 281 -16.96 -6.21 22.90
CA PRO A 281 -16.97 -5.03 23.76
C PRO A 281 -15.88 -5.05 24.83
N SER A 282 -15.26 -6.21 25.08
CA SER A 282 -14.28 -6.42 26.16
C SER A 282 -13.09 -5.47 26.03
N GLU A 283 -12.65 -5.19 24.79
CA GLU A 283 -11.54 -4.28 24.50
C GLU A 283 -11.84 -2.82 24.93
N CYS A 284 -13.10 -2.37 24.86
CA CYS A 284 -13.47 -1.07 25.42
C CYS A 284 -13.64 -1.14 26.94
N ILE A 285 -14.32 -2.16 27.45
CA ILE A 285 -14.67 -2.31 28.88
C ILE A 285 -13.41 -2.30 29.75
N TYR A 286 -12.39 -3.07 29.34
CA TYR A 286 -11.11 -3.16 30.05
C TYR A 286 -10.06 -2.16 29.53
N GLY A 287 -10.42 -1.35 28.54
CA GLY A 287 -9.57 -0.34 27.92
C GLY A 287 -9.73 1.06 28.54
N PRO A 288 -9.04 2.08 27.99
CA PRO A 288 -9.20 3.47 28.41
C PRO A 288 -10.62 3.99 28.23
N GLN A 289 -11.40 3.40 27.31
CA GLN A 289 -12.80 3.74 27.06
C GLN A 289 -13.66 3.45 28.30
N GLY A 290 -13.58 2.24 28.86
CA GLY A 290 -14.35 1.84 30.05
C GLY A 290 -13.91 2.55 31.32
N GLN A 291 -12.64 2.95 31.42
CA GLN A 291 -12.15 3.77 32.54
C GLN A 291 -12.79 5.17 32.57
N TYR A 292 -13.00 5.76 31.40
CA TYR A 292 -13.59 7.09 31.27
C TYR A 292 -15.13 7.05 31.28
N TYR A 293 -15.73 6.17 30.49
CA TYR A 293 -17.18 6.03 30.34
C TYR A 293 -17.75 4.99 31.31
N LYS A 294 -17.68 5.27 32.61
CA LYS A 294 -18.04 4.31 33.68
C LYS A 294 -19.49 3.82 33.63
N ASP A 295 -20.42 4.71 33.31
CA ASP A 295 -21.86 4.43 33.29
C ASP A 295 -22.38 4.07 31.89
N PHE A 296 -21.48 3.81 30.94
CA PHE A 296 -21.85 3.56 29.55
C PHE A 296 -22.05 2.08 29.28
N ASP A 297 -23.17 1.74 28.63
CA ASP A 297 -23.46 0.37 28.23
C ASP A 297 -22.65 -0.02 26.98
N PHE A 298 -21.48 -0.61 27.21
CA PHE A 298 -20.60 -1.12 26.16
C PHE A 298 -21.17 -2.33 25.40
N THR A 299 -22.23 -2.99 25.86
CA THR A 299 -22.83 -4.12 25.12
C THR A 299 -23.46 -3.69 23.78
N THR A 300 -23.85 -2.41 23.71
CA THR A 300 -24.42 -1.77 22.51
C THR A 300 -23.36 -1.34 21.49
N VAL A 301 -22.09 -1.25 21.91
CA VAL A 301 -20.99 -0.80 21.06
C VAL A 301 -20.69 -1.80 19.96
N LEU A 302 -20.53 -1.29 18.74
CA LEU A 302 -20.34 -2.13 17.57
C LEU A 302 -18.90 -2.62 17.42
N ASN A 303 -17.89 -1.77 17.67
CA ASN A 303 -16.48 -2.19 17.61
C ASN A 303 -15.55 -1.33 18.48
N CYS A 304 -14.66 -2.00 19.20
CA CYS A 304 -13.70 -1.43 20.15
C CYS A 304 -12.23 -1.56 19.71
N GLN A 305 -11.99 -2.20 18.57
CA GLN A 305 -10.63 -2.53 18.14
C GLN A 305 -9.94 -1.27 17.65
N LYS A 306 -8.67 -1.10 18.04
CA LYS A 306 -7.82 -0.02 17.51
C LYS A 306 -7.70 -0.06 15.98
N LYS A 307 -7.76 -1.28 15.41
CA LYS A 307 -7.69 -1.56 13.97
C LYS A 307 -8.91 -2.38 13.53
N PRO A 308 -10.08 -1.75 13.30
CA PRO A 308 -11.27 -2.47 12.85
C PRO A 308 -11.10 -3.02 11.43
N VAL A 309 -11.70 -4.18 11.17
CA VAL A 309 -11.91 -4.71 9.81
C VAL A 309 -13.38 -4.52 9.46
N ILE A 310 -13.66 -3.67 8.49
CA ILE A 310 -15.00 -3.25 8.07
C ILE A 310 -15.30 -3.80 6.68
N SER A 311 -16.50 -4.35 6.50
CA SER A 311 -16.99 -4.87 5.22
C SER A 311 -18.35 -4.29 4.91
N ASP A 312 -18.68 -4.22 3.62
CA ASP A 312 -20.02 -3.83 3.16
C ASP A 312 -21.08 -4.84 3.59
N LEU A 313 -22.32 -4.39 3.68
CA LEU A 313 -23.45 -5.26 3.99
C LEU A 313 -23.85 -6.14 2.78
N PRO A 314 -24.46 -7.31 3.02
CA PRO A 314 -25.07 -8.12 1.97
C PRO A 314 -26.23 -7.40 1.27
N THR A 315 -26.55 -7.79 0.04
CA THR A 315 -27.61 -7.19 -0.79
C THR A 315 -28.99 -7.31 -0.15
N GLU A 316 -29.24 -8.35 0.64
CA GLU A 316 -30.49 -8.57 1.36
C GLU A 316 -30.77 -7.47 2.40
N MET A 317 -29.73 -6.77 2.85
CA MET A 317 -29.81 -5.70 3.85
C MET A 317 -29.93 -4.30 3.21
N GLU A 318 -30.02 -4.18 1.88
CA GLU A 318 -30.12 -2.88 1.20
C GLU A 318 -31.33 -2.07 1.65
N ASN A 319 -32.47 -2.73 1.87
CA ASN A 319 -33.73 -2.08 2.26
C ASN A 319 -34.01 -2.11 3.76
N ASP A 320 -33.03 -2.48 4.60
CA ASP A 320 -33.18 -2.49 6.06
C ASP A 320 -33.21 -1.07 6.64
N ASP A 321 -34.19 -0.77 7.50
CA ASP A 321 -34.37 0.57 8.08
C ASP A 321 -33.26 0.99 9.06
N LYS A 322 -32.65 0.02 9.76
CA LYS A 322 -31.69 0.26 10.83
C LYS A 322 -30.26 0.32 10.30
N VAL A 323 -29.87 -0.68 9.51
CA VAL A 323 -28.48 -0.85 9.04
C VAL A 323 -28.32 -0.62 7.54
N GLY A 324 -29.40 -0.67 6.76
CA GLY A 324 -29.42 -0.52 5.31
C GLY A 324 -29.78 0.90 4.86
N LYS A 325 -30.64 1.02 3.84
CA LYS A 325 -31.25 2.27 3.31
C LYS A 325 -30.28 3.45 3.26
N LEU A 326 -29.12 3.22 2.66
CA LEU A 326 -28.12 4.25 2.41
C LEU A 326 -27.77 4.20 0.91
N PRO A 327 -27.66 5.34 0.22
CA PRO A 327 -27.36 5.33 -1.20
C PRO A 327 -25.99 4.69 -1.42
N TYR A 328 -25.89 3.89 -2.50
CA TYR A 328 -24.66 3.21 -2.90
C TYR A 328 -24.14 2.11 -1.95
N CYS A 329 -24.89 1.72 -0.92
CA CYS A 329 -24.51 0.63 -0.02
C CYS A 329 -25.12 -0.72 -0.38
N CYS A 330 -24.71 -1.73 0.41
CA CYS A 330 -25.21 -3.10 0.48
C CYS A 330 -25.07 -3.88 -0.82
N ARG A 331 -23.85 -4.02 -1.34
CA ARG A 331 -23.57 -4.85 -2.52
C ARG A 331 -22.54 -5.92 -2.24
N ASN A 332 -22.52 -6.44 -1.02
CA ASN A 332 -21.59 -7.48 -0.57
C ASN A 332 -20.12 -7.13 -0.86
N GLY A 333 -19.81 -5.83 -0.87
CA GLY A 333 -18.46 -5.31 -1.10
C GLY A 333 -18.08 -5.20 -2.57
N SER A 334 -19.06 -5.16 -3.49
CA SER A 334 -18.82 -4.97 -4.92
C SER A 334 -18.77 -3.48 -5.30
N ILE A 335 -17.61 -3.07 -5.81
CA ILE A 335 -17.37 -1.77 -6.43
C ILE A 335 -16.82 -2.00 -7.84
N LEU A 336 -17.65 -1.69 -8.84
CA LEU A 336 -17.34 -1.92 -10.24
C LEU A 336 -16.45 -0.80 -10.83
N PRO A 337 -15.75 -1.07 -11.94
CA PRO A 337 -15.10 -0.02 -12.71
C PRO A 337 -16.10 0.97 -13.31
N THR A 338 -15.69 2.24 -13.43
CA THR A 338 -16.53 3.31 -14.00
C THR A 338 -16.97 3.05 -15.43
N ILE A 339 -16.15 2.33 -16.23
CA ILE A 339 -16.49 1.97 -17.62
C ILE A 339 -17.61 0.93 -17.71
N MET A 340 -17.82 0.13 -16.66
CA MET A 340 -18.90 -0.84 -16.60
C MET A 340 -20.18 -0.18 -16.12
N ASN A 341 -20.09 0.47 -14.96
CA ASN A 341 -21.22 1.17 -14.37
C ASN A 341 -20.74 2.22 -13.35
N ALA A 342 -20.85 3.49 -13.72
CA ALA A 342 -20.46 4.61 -12.86
C ALA A 342 -21.27 4.69 -11.55
N THR A 343 -22.53 4.24 -11.51
CA THR A 343 -23.32 4.27 -10.27
C THR A 343 -22.94 3.17 -9.30
N LYS A 344 -22.38 2.05 -9.79
CA LYS A 344 -21.82 0.96 -8.97
C LYS A 344 -20.33 1.14 -8.65
N ALA A 345 -19.71 2.26 -9.06
CA ALA A 345 -18.30 2.58 -8.79
C ALA A 345 -18.09 3.31 -7.45
N ARG A 346 -19.13 3.45 -6.63
CA ARG A 346 -19.09 4.10 -5.33
C ARG A 346 -19.69 3.21 -4.25
N SER A 347 -19.12 3.19 -3.06
CA SER A 347 -19.74 2.63 -1.86
C SER A 347 -19.74 3.67 -0.73
N ILE A 348 -20.80 3.70 0.08
CA ILE A 348 -20.92 4.64 1.19
C ILE A 348 -21.36 3.86 2.43
N PHE A 349 -20.79 4.22 3.57
CA PHE A 349 -21.30 3.83 4.87
C PHE A 349 -21.13 4.97 5.88
N GLN A 350 -21.95 4.97 6.92
CA GLN A 350 -21.91 5.94 8.00
C GLN A 350 -21.60 5.27 9.32
N LEU A 351 -20.93 5.99 10.21
CA LEU A 351 -20.59 5.53 11.55
C LEU A 351 -20.76 6.63 12.60
N GLN A 352 -21.14 6.21 13.81
CA GLN A 352 -21.12 7.05 15.00
C GLN A 352 -19.90 6.70 15.84
N VAL A 353 -19.06 7.70 16.11
CA VAL A 353 -17.79 7.53 16.80
C VAL A 353 -17.81 8.30 18.11
N PHE A 354 -17.32 7.67 19.18
CA PHE A 354 -17.10 8.31 20.47
C PHE A 354 -15.63 8.65 20.67
N LYS A 355 -15.38 9.78 21.35
CA LYS A 355 -14.05 10.37 21.59
C LYS A 355 -13.66 10.24 23.06
N LEU A 356 -12.38 10.41 23.36
CA LEU A 356 -11.88 10.44 24.73
C LEU A 356 -11.16 11.77 25.02
N PRO A 357 -11.00 12.15 26.31
CA PRO A 357 -10.09 13.22 26.70
C PRO A 357 -8.68 13.01 26.11
N PRO A 358 -7.99 14.09 25.69
CA PRO A 358 -8.37 15.50 25.82
C PRO A 358 -9.30 16.03 24.71
N ASP A 359 -9.72 15.20 23.76
CA ASP A 359 -10.36 15.64 22.50
C ASP A 359 -11.89 15.78 22.59
N LEU A 360 -12.42 16.23 23.73
CA LEU A 360 -13.86 16.37 23.98
C LEU A 360 -14.48 17.68 23.43
N ASN A 361 -13.75 18.41 22.61
CA ASN A 361 -14.24 19.62 21.95
C ASN A 361 -14.89 19.29 20.61
N ARG A 362 -15.98 19.98 20.22
CA ARG A 362 -16.66 19.77 18.92
C ARG A 362 -15.76 19.99 17.70
N THR A 363 -14.71 20.79 17.87
CA THR A 363 -13.73 21.13 16.83
C THR A 363 -12.51 20.20 16.82
N ALA A 364 -12.29 19.42 17.88
CA ALA A 364 -11.20 18.45 17.98
C ALA A 364 -11.58 17.16 17.21
N LEU A 365 -11.44 17.22 15.90
CA LEU A 365 -11.80 16.15 14.97
C LEU A 365 -10.55 15.69 14.22
N TYR A 366 -10.27 14.39 14.30
CA TYR A 366 -9.09 13.78 13.67
C TYR A 366 -9.54 12.56 12.86
N PRO A 367 -9.05 12.40 11.62
CA PRO A 367 -9.35 11.22 10.83
C PRO A 367 -8.49 10.04 11.30
N PRO A 368 -8.98 8.79 11.18
CA PRO A 368 -8.14 7.63 11.41
C PRO A 368 -7.00 7.58 10.39
N GLN A 369 -5.94 6.85 10.72
CA GLN A 369 -4.70 6.77 9.92
C GLN A 369 -4.52 5.36 9.34
N ASN A 370 -3.47 5.16 8.54
CA ASN A 370 -3.05 3.83 8.05
C ASN A 370 -4.18 3.06 7.33
N TRP A 371 -4.88 3.75 6.44
CA TRP A 371 -5.98 3.18 5.65
C TRP A 371 -5.46 2.08 4.73
N LYS A 372 -6.15 0.95 4.69
CA LYS A 372 -5.84 -0.17 3.82
C LYS A 372 -7.12 -0.88 3.41
N ILE A 373 -7.23 -1.19 2.12
CA ILE A 373 -8.37 -1.93 1.57
C ILE A 373 -7.87 -3.16 0.82
N GLU A 374 -8.52 -4.28 1.07
CA GLU A 374 -8.24 -5.55 0.42
C GLU A 374 -9.54 -6.19 -0.07
N GLY A 375 -9.47 -6.93 -1.18
CA GLY A 375 -10.57 -7.74 -1.69
C GLY A 375 -10.06 -9.09 -2.19
N THR A 376 -10.98 -9.98 -2.55
CA THR A 376 -10.67 -11.39 -2.88
C THR A 376 -9.74 -11.50 -4.09
N VAL A 377 -10.17 -11.06 -5.27
CA VAL A 377 -9.37 -11.04 -6.52
C VAL A 377 -9.35 -9.62 -7.05
N ASN A 378 -8.62 -8.75 -6.35
CA ASN A 378 -8.57 -7.32 -6.63
C ASN A 378 -7.13 -6.80 -6.51
N PRO A 379 -6.83 -5.68 -7.17
CA PRO A 379 -5.51 -5.04 -7.09
C PRO A 379 -5.04 -4.81 -5.67
N THR A 380 -3.72 -4.82 -5.48
CA THR A 380 -3.13 -4.37 -4.21
C THR A 380 -3.06 -2.84 -4.22
N TYR A 381 -3.80 -2.21 -3.30
CA TYR A 381 -3.81 -0.76 -3.15
C TYR A 381 -2.81 -0.30 -2.09
N LYS A 382 -2.09 0.77 -2.39
CA LYS A 382 -1.29 1.51 -1.41
C LYS A 382 -1.90 2.89 -1.19
N CYS A 383 -2.30 3.16 0.04
CA CYS A 383 -2.95 4.41 0.44
C CYS A 383 -1.96 5.39 1.07
N GLY A 384 -2.18 6.68 0.83
CA GLY A 384 -1.49 7.77 1.51
C GLY A 384 -2.15 8.13 2.85
N PRO A 385 -1.57 9.09 3.58
CA PRO A 385 -2.22 9.66 4.76
C PRO A 385 -3.44 10.54 4.38
N PRO A 386 -4.43 10.69 5.27
CA PRO A 386 -5.56 11.59 5.06
C PRO A 386 -5.11 13.04 5.00
N ILE A 387 -5.57 13.75 3.98
CA ILE A 387 -5.35 15.19 3.80
C ILE A 387 -6.63 15.96 4.09
N ARG A 388 -6.55 17.10 4.78
CA ARG A 388 -7.72 17.94 5.03
C ARG A 388 -8.10 18.66 3.74
N VAL A 389 -9.34 18.48 3.28
CA VAL A 389 -9.85 19.05 2.02
C VAL A 389 -11.09 19.92 2.27
N ASP A 390 -11.51 20.69 1.26
CA ASP A 390 -12.74 21.49 1.35
C ASP A 390 -13.92 20.61 1.78
N PRO A 391 -14.77 21.06 2.71
CA PRO A 391 -15.95 20.32 3.13
C PRO A 391 -16.81 19.81 1.98
N SER A 392 -17.14 18.52 2.00
CA SER A 392 -18.03 17.90 1.02
C SER A 392 -19.47 18.42 1.19
N GLY A 393 -20.20 18.55 0.09
CA GLY A 393 -21.62 18.92 0.07
C GLY A 393 -22.52 17.70 -0.05
N PHE A 394 -23.62 17.69 0.69
CA PHE A 394 -24.61 16.61 0.75
C PHE A 394 -26.01 17.17 0.51
N PRO A 395 -26.87 16.47 -0.25
CA PRO A 395 -28.27 16.86 -0.38
C PRO A 395 -28.95 16.92 0.99
N ASP A 396 -29.66 18.00 1.25
CA ASP A 396 -30.36 18.19 2.52
C ASP A 396 -31.58 17.24 2.62
N PRO A 397 -31.80 16.60 3.80
CA PRO A 397 -32.93 15.69 3.99
C PRO A 397 -34.31 16.32 3.81
N SER A 398 -34.45 17.66 3.89
CA SER A 398 -35.73 18.35 3.74
C SER A 398 -36.33 18.28 2.33
N GLY A 399 -35.58 17.79 1.33
CA GLY A 399 -36.07 17.64 -0.05
C GLY A 399 -36.21 18.97 -0.80
N THR A 400 -35.78 20.07 -0.20
CA THR A 400 -35.88 21.44 -0.75
C THR A 400 -34.84 21.75 -1.84
N GLY A 401 -33.97 20.79 -2.19
CA GLY A 401 -32.83 21.00 -3.09
C GLY A 401 -31.64 21.72 -2.44
N MET A 402 -31.71 22.02 -1.14
CA MET A 402 -30.61 22.60 -0.37
C MET A 402 -29.45 21.60 -0.25
N THR A 403 -28.22 22.11 -0.16
CA THR A 403 -27.01 21.31 0.09
C THR A 403 -26.46 21.65 1.46
N SER A 404 -26.38 20.67 2.35
CA SER A 404 -25.69 20.77 3.63
C SER A 404 -24.20 20.48 3.44
N SER A 405 -23.34 21.11 4.23
CA SER A 405 -21.89 20.90 4.15
C SER A 405 -21.39 20.11 5.35
N ALA A 406 -20.41 19.22 5.15
CA ALA A 406 -19.74 18.55 6.25
C ALA A 406 -19.06 19.56 7.20
N VAL A 407 -19.02 19.23 8.49
CA VAL A 407 -18.24 19.97 9.49
C VAL A 407 -16.75 19.90 9.15
N ALA A 408 -16.28 18.72 8.75
CA ALA A 408 -14.92 18.49 8.32
C ALA A 408 -14.82 17.31 7.35
N SER A 409 -13.90 17.42 6.38
CA SER A 409 -13.67 16.44 5.33
C SER A 409 -12.18 16.18 5.18
N TRP A 410 -11.83 14.90 5.12
CA TRP A 410 -10.50 14.43 4.74
C TRP A 410 -10.60 13.51 3.54
N GLN A 411 -9.59 13.58 2.68
CA GLN A 411 -9.43 12.67 1.56
C GLN A 411 -8.23 11.76 1.79
N VAL A 412 -8.40 10.47 1.51
CA VAL A 412 -7.30 9.50 1.40
C VAL A 412 -7.26 9.00 -0.02
N THR A 413 -6.09 9.09 -0.65
CA THR A 413 -5.88 8.63 -2.01
C THR A 413 -5.11 7.32 -2.00
N CYS A 414 -5.59 6.32 -2.75
CA CYS A 414 -4.91 5.03 -2.92
C CYS A 414 -4.66 4.71 -4.38
N ASN A 415 -3.51 4.12 -4.65
CA ASN A 415 -3.10 3.75 -6.00
C ASN A 415 -2.84 2.24 -6.10
N ILE A 416 -3.17 1.68 -7.26
CA ILE A 416 -2.90 0.29 -7.61
C ILE A 416 -1.39 0.12 -7.73
N THR A 417 -0.87 -0.85 -7.00
CA THR A 417 0.50 -1.32 -7.13
C THR A 417 0.54 -2.53 -8.04
N ARG A 418 1.60 -2.63 -8.86
CA ARG A 418 1.81 -3.83 -9.66
C ARG A 418 2.16 -5.00 -8.74
N PRO A 419 1.57 -6.19 -8.95
CA PRO A 419 1.93 -7.36 -8.18
C PRO A 419 3.42 -7.68 -8.39
N LYS A 420 4.12 -7.97 -7.29
CA LYS A 420 5.50 -8.46 -7.40
C LYS A 420 5.48 -9.87 -8.02
N PRO A 421 6.61 -10.35 -8.56
CA PRO A 421 6.70 -11.73 -9.00
C PRO A 421 6.27 -12.68 -7.87
N LYS A 422 5.35 -13.60 -8.17
CA LYS A 422 4.75 -14.57 -7.23
C LYS A 422 3.77 -14.00 -6.19
N GLU A 423 3.32 -12.76 -6.39
CA GLU A 423 2.29 -12.11 -5.55
C GLU A 423 1.04 -11.72 -6.38
N ALA A 424 0.87 -12.27 -7.59
CA ALA A 424 -0.34 -12.05 -8.39
C ALA A 424 -1.52 -12.86 -7.83
N LYS A 425 -2.76 -12.48 -8.11
CA LYS A 425 -3.95 -13.27 -7.71
C LYS A 425 -4.57 -14.09 -8.85
N CYS A 426 -4.08 -13.93 -10.07
CA CYS A 426 -4.48 -14.70 -11.23
C CYS A 426 -3.28 -14.99 -12.14
N CYS A 427 -3.43 -15.96 -13.05
CA CYS A 427 -2.38 -16.34 -13.99
C CYS A 427 -2.91 -16.63 -15.39
N VAL A 428 -2.01 -16.62 -16.37
CA VAL A 428 -2.31 -16.90 -17.77
C VAL A 428 -1.58 -18.17 -18.22
N SER A 429 -2.24 -18.96 -19.07
CA SER A 429 -1.63 -20.07 -19.81
C SER A 429 -1.75 -19.82 -21.31
N PHE A 430 -0.76 -20.29 -22.07
CA PHE A 430 -0.71 -20.14 -23.51
C PHE A 430 -0.76 -21.47 -24.24
N SER A 431 -1.59 -21.52 -25.28
CA SER A 431 -1.71 -22.65 -26.19
C SER A 431 -1.85 -22.15 -27.63
N ALA A 432 -1.70 -23.04 -28.60
CA ALA A 432 -1.81 -22.71 -30.02
C ALA A 432 -2.29 -23.91 -30.82
N PHE A 433 -3.00 -23.66 -31.93
CA PHE A 433 -3.45 -24.69 -32.87
C PHE A 433 -2.30 -25.51 -33.47
N ASN A 434 -1.09 -24.94 -33.54
CA ASN A 434 0.10 -25.55 -34.12
C ASN A 434 1.11 -26.04 -33.06
N ALA A 435 0.72 -26.10 -31.79
CA ALA A 435 1.54 -26.60 -30.70
C ALA A 435 0.85 -27.77 -30.00
N GLU A 436 1.59 -28.85 -29.79
CA GLU A 436 1.05 -30.05 -29.14
C GLU A 436 0.93 -29.91 -27.62
N SER A 437 1.62 -28.91 -27.05
CA SER A 437 1.66 -28.67 -25.60
C SER A 437 1.21 -27.26 -25.25
N VAL A 438 0.76 -27.14 -24.00
CA VAL A 438 0.38 -25.90 -23.37
C VAL A 438 1.52 -25.43 -22.47
N ILE A 439 1.76 -24.12 -22.49
CA ILE A 439 2.58 -23.44 -21.48
C ILE A 439 1.63 -23.03 -20.35
N PRO A 440 1.69 -23.71 -19.19
CA PRO A 440 0.80 -23.38 -18.07
C PRO A 440 1.24 -22.09 -17.37
N CYS A 441 0.52 -21.73 -16.31
CA CYS A 441 0.92 -20.67 -15.41
C CYS A 441 2.32 -20.90 -14.83
N ASN A 442 3.05 -19.81 -14.56
CA ASN A 442 4.38 -19.90 -13.96
C ASN A 442 4.30 -20.50 -12.55
N THR A 443 5.36 -21.19 -12.15
CA THR A 443 5.52 -21.72 -10.80
C THR A 443 5.37 -20.62 -9.74
N CYS A 444 4.54 -20.88 -8.74
CA CYS A 444 4.22 -19.95 -7.64
C CYS A 444 3.63 -18.61 -8.11
N SER A 445 2.93 -18.54 -9.25
CA SER A 445 2.33 -17.28 -9.74
C SER A 445 1.53 -16.53 -8.67
N CYS A 446 0.75 -17.25 -7.86
CA CYS A 446 -0.07 -16.71 -6.78
C CYS A 446 0.45 -17.07 -5.38
N GLY A 447 1.76 -17.30 -5.27
CA GLY A 447 2.45 -17.60 -4.02
C GLY A 447 2.60 -19.10 -3.73
N CYS A 448 3.57 -19.43 -2.89
CA CYS A 448 3.84 -20.81 -2.46
C CYS A 448 4.11 -20.81 -0.96
N GLN A 449 3.36 -21.65 -0.22
CA GLN A 449 3.53 -21.79 1.23
C GLN A 449 4.58 -22.85 1.58
N GLU A 450 4.52 -24.04 0.95
CA GLU A 450 5.49 -25.12 1.17
C GLU A 450 6.49 -25.26 0.02
N THR A 451 7.71 -24.78 0.21
CA THR A 451 8.80 -24.91 -0.79
C THR A 451 9.73 -26.10 -0.51
N SER A 452 9.43 -26.90 0.52
CA SER A 452 10.22 -28.07 0.90
C SER A 452 10.05 -29.25 -0.07
N LYS A 453 8.83 -29.50 -0.56
CA LYS A 453 8.48 -30.64 -1.45
C LYS A 453 8.66 -30.37 -2.95
N CYS A 454 8.65 -29.10 -3.36
CA CYS A 454 8.76 -28.68 -4.76
C CYS A 454 9.82 -27.57 -4.95
N ASP A 455 10.24 -27.31 -6.18
CA ASP A 455 11.13 -26.21 -6.51
C ASP A 455 10.32 -24.96 -6.89
N ALA A 456 10.44 -23.91 -6.07
CA ALA A 456 9.72 -22.66 -6.28
C ALA A 456 10.31 -21.79 -7.40
N LYS A 457 11.51 -22.10 -7.92
CA LYS A 457 12.21 -21.35 -8.97
C LYS A 457 12.29 -22.12 -10.29
N ALA A 458 12.00 -23.41 -10.28
CA ALA A 458 11.93 -24.20 -11.50
C ALA A 458 10.89 -23.64 -12.48
N LYS A 459 11.14 -23.83 -13.77
CA LYS A 459 10.19 -23.51 -14.82
C LYS A 459 9.03 -24.50 -14.78
N ALA A 460 7.82 -24.01 -15.05
CA ALA A 460 6.66 -24.87 -15.16
C ALA A 460 6.82 -25.90 -16.30
N LEU A 461 6.39 -27.13 -16.06
CA LEU A 461 6.47 -28.20 -17.05
C LEU A 461 5.40 -28.00 -18.13
N LEU A 462 5.73 -28.37 -19.38
CA LEU A 462 4.75 -28.40 -20.46
C LEU A 462 3.67 -29.44 -20.16
N LEU A 463 2.43 -29.10 -20.47
CA LEU A 463 1.27 -29.95 -20.20
C LEU A 463 0.49 -30.26 -21.48
N PRO A 464 -0.24 -31.38 -21.53
CA PRO A 464 -1.26 -31.58 -22.54
C PRO A 464 -2.45 -30.63 -22.29
N SER A 465 -3.21 -30.29 -23.33
CA SER A 465 -4.27 -29.27 -23.26
C SER A 465 -5.38 -29.60 -22.26
N GLN A 466 -5.75 -30.88 -22.13
CA GLN A 466 -6.76 -31.32 -21.15
C GLN A 466 -6.36 -31.06 -19.70
N ALA A 467 -5.06 -30.93 -19.40
CA ALA A 467 -4.60 -30.65 -18.03
C ALA A 467 -5.03 -29.27 -17.52
N LEU A 468 -5.38 -28.34 -18.41
CA LEU A 468 -5.92 -27.03 -18.02
C LEU A 468 -7.26 -27.11 -17.28
N LEU A 469 -8.03 -28.18 -17.49
CA LEU A 469 -9.31 -28.42 -16.81
C LEU A 469 -9.18 -29.23 -15.52
N VAL A 470 -7.94 -29.58 -15.15
CA VAL A 470 -7.64 -30.37 -13.96
C VAL A 470 -7.05 -29.45 -12.89
N PRO A 471 -7.42 -29.59 -11.60
CA PRO A 471 -6.83 -28.83 -10.49
C PRO A 471 -5.32 -29.02 -10.44
N PHE A 472 -4.58 -27.99 -10.02
CA PHE A 472 -3.11 -28.02 -10.11
C PHE A 472 -2.50 -29.26 -9.45
N LYS A 473 -2.98 -29.61 -8.25
CA LYS A 473 -2.49 -30.75 -7.46
C LYS A 473 -2.51 -32.08 -8.24
N ASP A 474 -3.42 -32.22 -9.19
CA ASP A 474 -3.62 -33.45 -9.95
C ASP A 474 -2.93 -33.41 -11.33
N ARG A 475 -2.36 -32.25 -11.72
CA ARG A 475 -1.62 -32.09 -12.99
C ARG A 475 -0.27 -32.81 -13.00
N GLU A 476 0.28 -33.17 -11.84
CA GLU A 476 1.60 -33.80 -11.75
C GLU A 476 1.68 -35.12 -12.53
N LYS A 477 0.66 -35.97 -12.41
CA LYS A 477 0.61 -37.26 -13.11
C LYS A 477 0.60 -37.05 -14.63
N LEU A 478 -0.23 -36.11 -15.09
CA LEU A 478 -0.32 -35.73 -16.51
C LEU A 478 0.98 -35.14 -17.02
N ALA A 479 1.68 -34.32 -16.22
CA ALA A 479 2.97 -33.73 -16.58
C ALA A 479 4.05 -34.80 -16.76
N LYS A 480 4.14 -35.77 -15.83
CA LYS A 480 5.09 -36.89 -15.90
C LYS A 480 4.85 -37.74 -17.15
N GLU A 481 3.60 -38.12 -17.39
CA GLU A 481 3.25 -38.96 -18.53
C GLU A 481 3.47 -38.23 -19.85
N TRP A 482 3.10 -36.94 -19.92
CA TRP A 482 3.36 -36.12 -21.10
C TRP A 482 4.85 -35.98 -21.39
N HIS A 483 5.67 -35.76 -20.37
CA HIS A 483 7.13 -35.67 -20.51
C HIS A 483 7.72 -36.97 -21.07
N ARG A 484 7.21 -38.11 -20.63
CA ARG A 484 7.57 -39.44 -21.14
C ARG A 484 7.15 -39.63 -22.60
N ILE A 485 5.88 -39.39 -22.92
CA ILE A 485 5.34 -39.54 -24.29
C ILE A 485 6.07 -38.65 -25.30
N LYS A 486 6.40 -37.41 -24.90
CA LYS A 486 7.07 -36.43 -25.76
C LYS A 486 8.59 -36.51 -25.71
N HIS A 487 9.16 -37.49 -25.00
CA HIS A 487 10.61 -37.72 -24.91
C HIS A 487 11.40 -36.43 -24.56
N LEU A 488 10.90 -35.63 -23.62
CA LEU A 488 11.43 -34.29 -23.30
C LEU A 488 12.69 -34.31 -22.41
N GLY A 489 13.39 -35.44 -22.36
CA GLY A 489 14.60 -35.65 -21.59
C GLY A 489 14.37 -36.18 -20.17
N SER A 490 15.31 -35.86 -19.28
CA SER A 490 15.25 -36.28 -17.88
C SER A 490 14.37 -35.34 -17.07
N MET A 491 13.45 -35.89 -16.29
CA MET A 491 12.61 -35.11 -15.37
C MET A 491 13.46 -34.40 -14.30
N PRO A 492 13.07 -33.18 -13.88
CA PRO A 492 13.71 -32.51 -12.76
C PRO A 492 13.65 -33.36 -11.49
N LYS A 493 14.75 -33.43 -10.74
CA LYS A 493 14.81 -34.15 -9.45
C LYS A 493 13.76 -33.65 -8.46
N LYS A 494 13.47 -32.34 -8.52
CA LYS A 494 12.43 -31.68 -7.73
C LYS A 494 11.48 -30.98 -8.69
N LEU A 495 10.21 -31.37 -8.64
CA LEU A 495 9.19 -30.83 -9.54
C LEU A 495 8.87 -29.37 -9.22
N PRO A 496 8.48 -28.56 -10.22
CA PRO A 496 8.07 -27.19 -9.98
C PRO A 496 6.87 -27.13 -9.04
N CYS A 497 6.85 -26.11 -8.19
CA CYS A 497 5.72 -25.87 -7.30
C CYS A 497 4.43 -25.46 -8.06
N PRO A 498 3.27 -25.65 -7.41
CA PRO A 498 2.00 -25.10 -7.85
C PRO A 498 1.99 -23.60 -8.12
N ASP A 499 1.13 -23.19 -9.06
CA ASP A 499 0.82 -21.77 -9.27
C ASP A 499 -0.06 -21.21 -8.13
N ASN A 500 -0.91 -22.06 -7.52
CA ASN A 500 -1.86 -21.74 -6.44
C ASN A 500 -2.86 -20.61 -6.78
N CYS A 501 -3.16 -20.40 -8.05
CA CYS A 501 -4.05 -19.34 -8.47
C CYS A 501 -5.52 -19.78 -8.44
N GLY A 502 -6.36 -19.04 -7.72
CA GLY A 502 -7.82 -19.25 -7.70
C GLY A 502 -8.53 -18.88 -9.00
N MET A 503 -7.84 -18.17 -9.90
CA MET A 503 -8.35 -17.75 -11.20
C MET A 503 -7.25 -17.91 -12.26
N SER A 504 -7.56 -18.61 -13.36
CA SER A 504 -6.62 -18.76 -14.48
C SER A 504 -7.27 -18.48 -15.84
N VAL A 505 -6.57 -17.78 -16.71
CA VAL A 505 -7.01 -17.49 -18.09
C VAL A 505 -6.19 -18.32 -19.06
N ASN A 506 -6.82 -19.03 -19.99
CA ASN A 506 -6.14 -19.59 -21.14
C ASN A 506 -6.33 -18.69 -22.35
N TRP A 507 -5.20 -18.34 -22.99
CA TRP A 507 -5.18 -17.70 -24.29
C TRP A 507 -4.66 -18.72 -25.31
N HIS A 508 -5.56 -19.18 -26.15
CA HIS A 508 -5.29 -20.14 -27.21
C HIS A 508 -5.26 -19.42 -28.56
N LEU A 509 -4.13 -19.46 -29.27
CA LEU A 509 -4.10 -19.02 -30.65
C LEU A 509 -4.85 -20.07 -31.50
N GLU A 510 -6.00 -19.70 -32.05
CA GLU A 510 -6.93 -20.62 -32.72
C GLU A 510 -6.65 -20.73 -34.22
N SER A 511 -6.40 -19.61 -34.89
CA SER A 511 -6.13 -19.60 -36.32
C SER A 511 -5.26 -18.41 -36.73
N ASN A 512 -4.59 -18.55 -37.87
CA ASN A 512 -3.79 -17.49 -38.48
C ASN A 512 -3.84 -17.61 -40.01
N THR A 513 -4.65 -16.78 -40.65
CA THR A 513 -4.86 -16.73 -42.11
C THR A 513 -4.14 -15.52 -42.73
N GLU A 514 -4.21 -15.33 -44.04
CA GLU A 514 -3.62 -14.15 -44.69
C GLU A 514 -4.34 -12.84 -44.33
N THR A 515 -5.66 -12.90 -44.16
CA THR A 515 -6.51 -11.73 -43.92
C THR A 515 -6.66 -11.39 -42.45
N GLY A 516 -6.52 -12.38 -41.56
CA GLY A 516 -6.78 -12.20 -40.14
C GLY A 516 -6.21 -13.33 -39.28
N TRP A 517 -6.52 -13.29 -38.00
CA TRP A 517 -6.20 -14.35 -37.04
C TRP A 517 -7.18 -14.28 -35.88
N THR A 518 -7.35 -15.41 -35.18
CA THR A 518 -8.28 -15.51 -34.06
C THR A 518 -7.60 -16.14 -32.85
N ALA A 519 -8.05 -15.74 -31.66
CA ALA A 519 -7.67 -16.39 -30.41
C ALA A 519 -8.93 -16.75 -29.62
N ARG A 520 -8.86 -17.89 -28.92
CA ARG A 520 -9.87 -18.29 -27.95
C ARG A 520 -9.38 -17.93 -26.56
N ILE A 521 -10.25 -17.26 -25.82
CA ILE A 521 -10.01 -16.90 -24.42
C ILE A 521 -10.91 -17.78 -23.57
N THR A 522 -10.36 -18.44 -22.57
CA THR A 522 -11.12 -19.25 -21.62
C THR A 522 -10.78 -18.82 -20.21
N LEU A 523 -11.81 -18.47 -19.44
CA LEU A 523 -11.74 -18.07 -18.05
C LEU A 523 -12.07 -19.30 -17.18
N PHE A 524 -11.19 -19.63 -16.23
CA PHE A 524 -11.39 -20.70 -15.25
C PHE A 524 -11.41 -20.16 -13.81
N ASN A 525 -12.54 -20.29 -13.15
CA ASN A 525 -12.69 -20.00 -11.73
C ASN A 525 -12.50 -21.30 -10.91
N TRP A 526 -11.40 -21.34 -10.15
CA TRP A 526 -11.04 -22.43 -9.26
C TRP A 526 -11.49 -22.18 -7.81
N GLY A 527 -12.08 -21.02 -7.52
CA GLY A 527 -12.65 -20.71 -6.22
C GLY A 527 -14.08 -21.21 -6.08
N ASP A 528 -14.58 -21.27 -4.84
CA ASP A 528 -15.95 -21.72 -4.56
C ASP A 528 -17.01 -20.61 -4.78
N ILE A 529 -16.57 -19.35 -4.91
CA ILE A 529 -17.44 -18.18 -5.05
C ILE A 529 -17.52 -17.77 -6.53
N ALA A 530 -18.73 -17.49 -7.01
CA ALA A 530 -18.95 -17.00 -8.36
C ALA A 530 -18.47 -15.53 -8.52
N PHE A 531 -17.89 -15.21 -9.67
CA PHE A 531 -17.63 -13.82 -10.06
C PHE A 531 -18.82 -13.27 -10.85
N GLU A 532 -19.58 -12.38 -10.22
CA GLU A 532 -20.68 -11.65 -10.84
C GLU A 532 -20.16 -10.40 -11.55
N ASP A 533 -20.82 -9.97 -12.63
CA ASP A 533 -20.43 -8.78 -13.39
C ASP A 533 -18.95 -8.81 -13.84
N TRP A 534 -18.34 -9.99 -14.03
CA TRP A 534 -16.90 -10.11 -14.25
C TRP A 534 -16.45 -9.37 -15.52
N PHE A 535 -15.18 -8.91 -15.52
CA PHE A 535 -14.55 -8.40 -16.73
C PHE A 535 -13.10 -8.86 -16.86
N THR A 536 -12.60 -8.85 -18.09
CA THR A 536 -11.20 -9.02 -18.42
C THR A 536 -10.76 -7.93 -19.39
N ALA A 537 -9.54 -7.43 -19.24
CA ALA A 537 -8.94 -6.48 -20.15
C ALA A 537 -7.59 -7.00 -20.63
N ILE A 538 -7.40 -7.00 -21.94
CA ILE A 538 -6.22 -7.60 -22.57
C ILE A 538 -5.44 -6.52 -23.30
N GLU A 539 -4.17 -6.38 -22.95
CA GLU A 539 -3.25 -5.43 -23.57
C GLU A 539 -2.36 -6.16 -24.57
N MET A 540 -2.52 -5.86 -25.85
CA MET A 540 -1.74 -6.44 -26.92
C MET A 540 -0.47 -5.63 -27.19
N LYS A 541 0.56 -6.27 -27.76
CA LYS A 541 1.79 -5.58 -28.18
C LYS A 541 1.52 -4.70 -29.41
N LYS A 542 2.34 -3.66 -29.59
CA LYS A 542 2.65 -3.01 -30.88
C LYS A 542 1.46 -2.89 -31.86
N ASN A 543 0.43 -2.14 -31.50
CA ASN A 543 -0.72 -1.80 -32.37
C ASN A 543 -1.61 -2.98 -32.80
N VAL A 544 -1.40 -4.19 -32.25
CA VAL A 544 -2.17 -5.38 -32.62
C VAL A 544 -3.68 -5.18 -32.40
N ALA A 545 -4.07 -4.43 -31.36
CA ALA A 545 -5.46 -4.11 -31.11
C ALA A 545 -6.10 -3.17 -32.16
N ASN A 546 -5.33 -2.56 -33.08
CA ASN A 546 -5.89 -1.86 -34.23
C ASN A 546 -6.54 -2.80 -35.22
N GLY A 547 -6.13 -4.08 -35.22
CA GLY A 547 -6.79 -5.12 -35.96
C GLY A 547 -8.02 -5.69 -35.26
N TYR A 548 -8.36 -5.29 -34.03
CA TYR A 548 -9.52 -5.83 -33.31
C TYR A 548 -10.79 -5.64 -34.14
N GLU A 549 -11.47 -6.75 -34.42
CA GLU A 549 -12.71 -6.75 -35.19
C GLU A 549 -13.89 -7.04 -34.26
N ASN A 550 -13.92 -8.20 -33.61
CA ASN A 550 -15.01 -8.54 -32.70
C ASN A 550 -14.62 -9.56 -31.63
N VAL A 551 -15.51 -9.72 -30.64
CA VAL A 551 -15.56 -10.85 -29.70
C VAL A 551 -16.98 -11.44 -29.74
N TYR A 552 -17.11 -12.76 -29.86
CA TYR A 552 -18.40 -13.35 -30.27
C TYR A 552 -19.33 -13.74 -29.11
N SER A 553 -18.79 -14.22 -27.98
CA SER A 553 -19.60 -14.71 -26.85
C SER A 553 -19.56 -13.79 -25.63
N PHE A 554 -18.76 -12.73 -25.69
CA PHE A 554 -18.64 -11.69 -24.67
C PHE A 554 -19.01 -10.35 -25.29
N ASN A 555 -19.22 -9.32 -24.48
CA ASN A 555 -19.28 -7.94 -24.96
C ASN A 555 -17.87 -7.34 -24.88
N GLY A 556 -17.27 -6.99 -26.01
CA GLY A 556 -15.90 -6.47 -26.08
C GLY A 556 -15.80 -5.13 -26.78
N THR A 557 -14.96 -4.26 -26.24
CA THR A 557 -14.72 -2.92 -26.77
C THR A 557 -13.25 -2.57 -26.62
N LYS A 558 -12.68 -2.00 -27.68
CA LYS A 558 -11.33 -1.42 -27.62
C LYS A 558 -11.38 -0.09 -26.85
N LEU A 559 -10.55 0.05 -25.83
CA LEU A 559 -10.54 1.26 -25.01
C LEU A 559 -9.83 2.42 -25.71
N ALA A 560 -10.50 3.57 -25.80
CA ALA A 560 -9.93 4.77 -26.42
C ALA A 560 -8.79 5.39 -25.58
N GLN A 561 -8.91 5.37 -24.26
CA GLN A 561 -7.96 5.98 -23.32
C GLN A 561 -6.70 5.13 -23.10
N ARG A 562 -6.72 3.84 -23.47
CA ARG A 562 -5.59 2.91 -23.36
C ARG A 562 -5.36 2.23 -24.70
N ASN A 563 -4.50 2.86 -25.50
CA ASN A 563 -4.08 2.31 -26.79
C ASN A 563 -3.57 0.88 -26.60
N ASN A 564 -4.12 -0.05 -27.37
CA ASN A 564 -3.86 -1.50 -27.33
C ASN A 564 -4.57 -2.33 -26.25
N THR A 565 -5.50 -1.76 -25.48
CA THR A 565 -6.33 -2.53 -24.54
C THR A 565 -7.70 -2.84 -25.11
N ILE A 566 -8.10 -4.11 -25.03
CA ILE A 566 -9.44 -4.60 -25.38
C ILE A 566 -10.11 -5.02 -24.08
N PHE A 567 -11.19 -4.34 -23.73
CA PHE A 567 -12.02 -4.65 -22.57
C PHE A 567 -13.10 -5.64 -22.98
N MET A 568 -13.37 -6.64 -22.16
CA MET A 568 -14.40 -7.65 -22.38
C MET A 568 -15.13 -7.95 -21.07
N GLN A 569 -16.44 -8.14 -21.18
CA GLN A 569 -17.30 -8.51 -20.05
C GLN A 569 -18.36 -9.51 -20.50
N GLY A 570 -18.97 -10.21 -19.55
CA GLY A 570 -20.10 -11.09 -19.85
C GLY A 570 -21.28 -10.35 -20.49
N LEU A 571 -22.05 -11.06 -21.31
CA LEU A 571 -23.32 -10.53 -21.82
C LEU A 571 -24.30 -10.35 -20.65
N LYS A 572 -25.25 -9.42 -20.78
CA LYS A 572 -26.28 -9.19 -19.77
C LYS A 572 -27.06 -10.49 -19.51
N GLY A 573 -27.07 -10.95 -18.26
CA GLY A 573 -27.69 -12.22 -17.86
C GLY A 573 -26.77 -13.45 -17.94
N LEU A 574 -25.59 -13.33 -18.55
CA LEU A 574 -24.56 -14.37 -18.65
C LEU A 574 -23.21 -13.92 -18.02
N ASN A 575 -23.27 -12.88 -17.20
CA ASN A 575 -22.17 -12.20 -16.54
C ASN A 575 -21.74 -12.86 -15.22
N TYR A 576 -21.99 -14.17 -15.06
CA TYR A 576 -21.66 -14.94 -13.87
C TYR A 576 -20.66 -16.05 -14.22
N LEU A 577 -19.42 -15.93 -13.74
CA LEU A 577 -18.44 -17.00 -13.81
C LEU A 577 -18.53 -17.81 -12.52
N VAL A 578 -19.29 -18.91 -12.58
CA VAL A 578 -19.53 -19.82 -11.44
C VAL A 578 -18.24 -20.38 -10.85
N GLY A 579 -18.31 -20.88 -9.61
CA GLY A 579 -17.17 -21.49 -8.92
C GLY A 579 -16.86 -22.93 -9.36
N GLU A 580 -15.83 -23.50 -8.74
CA GLU A 580 -15.41 -24.89 -8.90
C GLU A 580 -16.46 -25.87 -8.33
N VAL A 581 -16.80 -26.89 -9.10
CA VAL A 581 -17.77 -27.95 -8.71
C VAL A 581 -17.11 -29.32 -8.73
N ASN A 582 -17.75 -30.32 -8.12
CA ASN A 582 -17.26 -31.70 -8.19
C ASN A 582 -17.32 -32.24 -9.63
N GLY A 583 -16.40 -33.14 -9.96
CA GLY A 583 -16.45 -33.90 -11.20
C GLY A 583 -17.70 -34.80 -11.26
N THR A 584 -17.98 -35.35 -12.45
CA THR A 584 -19.17 -36.18 -12.70
C THR A 584 -19.28 -37.35 -11.71
N ASN A 585 -18.16 -38.03 -11.43
CA ASN A 585 -18.04 -39.00 -10.34
C ASN A 585 -17.11 -38.44 -9.25
N PRO A 586 -17.63 -37.93 -8.12
CA PRO A 586 -16.82 -37.32 -7.07
C PRO A 586 -15.74 -38.22 -6.46
N ASP A 587 -15.88 -39.55 -6.55
CA ASP A 587 -14.92 -40.51 -6.00
C ASP A 587 -13.73 -40.79 -6.94
N ALA A 588 -13.86 -40.47 -8.22
CA ALA A 588 -12.86 -40.80 -9.26
C ALA A 588 -12.40 -39.59 -10.07
N ASP A 589 -13.28 -38.63 -10.31
CA ASP A 589 -13.04 -37.46 -11.13
C ASP A 589 -12.57 -36.27 -10.27
N PRO A 590 -11.55 -35.52 -10.72
CA PRO A 590 -11.15 -34.31 -10.03
C PRO A 590 -12.25 -33.25 -10.11
N ARG A 591 -12.20 -32.27 -9.20
CA ARG A 591 -13.03 -31.06 -9.27
C ARG A 591 -12.79 -30.32 -10.59
N VAL A 592 -13.84 -29.67 -11.10
CA VAL A 592 -13.82 -28.95 -12.38
C VAL A 592 -14.10 -27.46 -12.15
N PRO A 593 -13.35 -26.57 -12.81
CA PRO A 593 -13.52 -25.13 -12.61
C PRO A 593 -14.79 -24.64 -13.30
N GLY A 594 -15.38 -23.57 -12.77
CA GLY A 594 -16.34 -22.80 -13.52
C GLY A 594 -15.66 -22.21 -14.76
N LYS A 595 -16.33 -22.29 -15.92
CA LYS A 595 -15.72 -21.99 -17.22
C LYS A 595 -16.60 -21.10 -18.06
N GLN A 596 -16.01 -20.04 -18.61
CA GLN A 596 -16.59 -19.28 -19.72
C GLN A 596 -15.54 -19.07 -20.81
N GLN A 597 -15.98 -19.03 -22.07
CA GLN A 597 -15.07 -18.91 -23.20
C GLN A 597 -15.62 -17.99 -24.28
N THR A 598 -14.71 -17.43 -25.07
CA THR A 598 -15.05 -16.63 -26.24
C THR A 598 -13.97 -16.75 -27.31
N ILE A 599 -14.30 -16.30 -28.52
CA ILE A 599 -13.33 -16.12 -29.61
C ILE A 599 -13.23 -14.63 -29.88
N ILE A 600 -11.99 -14.15 -29.99
CA ILE A 600 -11.65 -12.79 -30.41
C ILE A 600 -11.01 -12.83 -31.80
N SER A 601 -11.47 -11.95 -32.70
CA SER A 601 -10.98 -11.87 -34.08
C SER A 601 -10.19 -10.59 -34.35
N PHE A 602 -9.17 -10.72 -35.21
CA PHE A 602 -8.31 -9.63 -35.62
C PHE A 602 -8.07 -9.65 -37.13
N VAL A 603 -8.22 -8.49 -37.75
CA VAL A 603 -7.87 -8.25 -39.17
C VAL A 603 -6.44 -7.73 -39.31
N LYS A 604 -5.71 -8.25 -40.29
CA LYS A 604 -4.31 -7.85 -40.58
C LYS A 604 -4.22 -6.58 -41.42
N LYS A 605 -5.31 -6.17 -42.08
CA LYS A 605 -5.38 -4.97 -42.93
C LYS A 605 -4.89 -3.71 -42.22
N HIS A 606 -5.22 -3.55 -40.94
CA HIS A 606 -4.88 -2.36 -40.14
C HIS A 606 -3.59 -2.53 -39.33
N THR A 607 -2.88 -3.63 -39.53
CA THR A 607 -1.71 -4.01 -38.75
C THR A 607 -0.61 -4.65 -39.63
N PRO A 608 -0.16 -3.95 -40.69
CA PRO A 608 0.93 -4.44 -41.52
C PRO A 608 2.18 -4.56 -40.64
N LYS A 609 2.84 -5.73 -40.64
CA LYS A 609 4.01 -6.13 -39.82
C LYS A 609 3.72 -6.94 -38.54
N ILE A 610 2.48 -7.35 -38.25
CA ILE A 610 2.26 -8.35 -37.18
C ILE A 610 2.84 -9.70 -37.61
N ASN A 611 3.67 -10.29 -36.74
CA ASN A 611 4.07 -11.68 -36.86
C ASN A 611 3.47 -12.52 -35.72
N VAL A 612 2.28 -13.06 -35.99
CA VAL A 612 1.53 -13.90 -35.05
C VAL A 612 2.37 -15.11 -34.60
N GLN A 613 3.10 -15.74 -35.54
CA GLN A 613 3.95 -16.91 -35.28
C GLN A 613 5.18 -16.59 -34.41
N ALA A 614 5.71 -15.36 -34.49
CA ALA A 614 6.83 -14.91 -33.66
C ALA A 614 6.40 -14.43 -32.25
N GLY A 615 5.09 -14.48 -31.95
CA GLY A 615 4.56 -14.19 -30.62
C GLY A 615 3.75 -12.89 -30.50
N ASP A 616 3.53 -12.15 -31.58
CA ASP A 616 2.71 -10.92 -31.54
C ASP A 616 1.21 -11.21 -31.29
N GLY A 617 0.77 -12.44 -31.56
CA GLY A 617 -0.60 -12.90 -31.27
C GLY A 617 -0.87 -13.19 -29.79
N TYR A 618 0.13 -13.06 -28.91
CA TYR A 618 -0.02 -13.25 -27.47
C TYR A 618 -0.07 -11.90 -26.74
N PRO A 619 -0.91 -11.79 -25.70
CA PRO A 619 -1.03 -10.55 -24.95
C PRO A 619 0.26 -10.24 -24.19
N SER A 620 0.47 -8.95 -23.93
CA SER A 620 1.54 -8.47 -23.06
C SER A 620 1.09 -8.30 -21.61
N LYS A 621 -0.21 -8.07 -21.41
CA LYS A 621 -0.84 -7.98 -20.09
C LYS A 621 -2.26 -8.51 -20.18
N VAL A 622 -2.69 -9.19 -19.13
CA VAL A 622 -4.07 -9.60 -18.92
C VAL A 622 -4.49 -9.11 -17.54
N ILE A 623 -5.61 -8.41 -17.48
CA ILE A 623 -6.21 -7.92 -16.25
C ILE A 623 -7.54 -8.65 -16.07
N PHE A 624 -7.76 -9.29 -14.92
CA PHE A 624 -9.04 -9.89 -14.57
C PHE A 624 -9.57 -9.24 -13.30
N ASN A 625 -10.78 -8.67 -13.36
CA ASN A 625 -11.39 -7.93 -12.23
C ASN A 625 -10.43 -6.92 -11.57
N GLY A 626 -9.63 -6.26 -12.41
CA GLY A 626 -8.63 -5.26 -12.02
C GLY A 626 -7.25 -5.80 -11.65
N GLU A 627 -7.14 -7.07 -11.27
CA GLU A 627 -5.85 -7.68 -10.96
C GLU A 627 -5.04 -7.96 -12.24
N GLU A 628 -3.76 -7.56 -12.25
CA GLU A 628 -2.81 -7.91 -13.31
C GLU A 628 -2.33 -9.36 -13.14
N CYS A 629 -2.70 -10.23 -14.08
CA CYS A 629 -2.37 -11.65 -14.00
C CYS A 629 -0.90 -11.94 -14.37
N ALA A 630 -0.32 -12.94 -13.71
CA ALA A 630 1.01 -13.44 -14.05
C ALA A 630 1.01 -14.09 -15.45
N ILE A 631 1.86 -13.58 -16.34
CA ILE A 631 1.95 -14.05 -17.73
C ILE A 631 3.21 -14.91 -17.96
N PRO A 632 3.13 -16.00 -18.74
CA PRO A 632 4.31 -16.77 -19.11
C PRO A 632 5.29 -15.93 -19.94
N THR A 633 6.59 -16.15 -19.72
CA THR A 633 7.66 -15.47 -20.48
C THR A 633 7.86 -16.05 -21.88
N GLU A 634 7.33 -17.25 -22.12
CA GLU A 634 7.44 -17.97 -23.37
C GLU A 634 6.06 -18.28 -23.93
N PHE A 635 5.99 -18.43 -25.25
CA PHE A 635 4.78 -18.80 -25.98
C PHE A 635 5.03 -20.12 -26.73
N PRO A 636 3.98 -20.92 -26.97
CA PRO A 636 4.09 -22.18 -27.68
C PRO A 636 4.81 -22.00 -29.01
N LYS A 637 5.84 -22.83 -29.26
CA LYS A 637 6.58 -22.87 -30.52
C LYS A 637 6.11 -24.09 -31.31
N SER A 638 5.95 -23.96 -32.63
CA SER A 638 5.69 -25.12 -33.48
C SER A 638 6.91 -26.04 -33.54
N HIS A 639 6.70 -27.34 -33.71
CA HIS A 639 7.78 -28.32 -33.88
C HIS A 639 8.71 -27.96 -35.05
N ALA A 640 8.18 -27.37 -36.13
CA ALA A 640 8.96 -26.91 -37.28
C ALA A 640 9.93 -25.76 -36.95
N ALA A 641 9.62 -24.91 -35.96
CA ALA A 641 10.51 -23.84 -35.51
C ALA A 641 11.59 -24.33 -34.54
N ALA A 642 11.29 -25.35 -33.73
CA ALA A 642 12.26 -25.97 -32.81
C ALA A 642 13.33 -26.79 -33.54
N LEU A 643 12.95 -27.52 -34.61
CA LEU A 643 13.88 -28.28 -35.45
C LEU A 643 14.81 -27.39 -36.29
N LYS A 644 14.37 -26.17 -36.65
CA LYS A 644 15.17 -25.23 -37.44
C LYS A 644 16.38 -24.66 -36.69
N SER A 645 16.41 -24.67 -35.35
CA SER A 645 17.47 -23.97 -34.59
C SER A 645 18.73 -24.79 -34.32
N HIS A 646 18.73 -26.12 -34.52
CA HIS A 646 19.89 -26.95 -34.16
C HIS A 646 20.42 -27.89 -35.24
N VAL A 647 19.63 -28.24 -36.28
CA VAL A 647 20.03 -29.32 -37.21
C VAL A 647 20.27 -28.84 -38.66
N GLY A 648 19.63 -27.75 -39.09
CA GLY A 648 19.65 -27.33 -40.50
C GLY A 648 20.97 -26.72 -40.99
N LEU A 649 21.60 -25.84 -40.21
CA LEU A 649 22.75 -25.07 -40.68
C LEU A 649 24.03 -25.93 -40.76
N LEU A 650 24.27 -26.76 -39.74
CA LEU A 650 25.47 -27.58 -39.65
C LEU A 650 25.47 -28.71 -40.68
N SER A 651 24.31 -29.35 -40.90
CA SER A 651 24.15 -30.40 -41.91
C SER A 651 24.27 -29.86 -43.34
N ALA A 652 23.72 -28.65 -43.60
CA ALA A 652 23.84 -28.00 -44.90
C ALA A 652 25.27 -27.54 -45.20
N VAL A 653 25.99 -27.02 -44.19
CA VAL A 653 27.41 -26.67 -44.32
C VAL A 653 28.28 -27.92 -44.51
N LEU A 654 27.99 -29.02 -43.80
CA LEU A 654 28.71 -30.27 -44.00
C LEU A 654 28.46 -30.85 -45.39
N LEU A 655 27.22 -30.82 -45.88
CA LEU A 655 26.90 -31.27 -47.25
C LEU A 655 27.59 -30.39 -48.29
N ALA A 656 27.61 -29.06 -48.11
CA ALA A 656 28.28 -28.14 -49.03
C ALA A 656 29.80 -28.33 -49.02
N LEU A 657 30.41 -28.63 -47.86
CA LEU A 657 31.83 -28.98 -47.75
C LEU A 657 32.14 -30.33 -48.41
N LEU A 658 31.28 -31.33 -48.22
CA LEU A 658 31.43 -32.64 -48.85
C LEU A 658 31.28 -32.56 -50.38
N THR A 659 30.33 -31.78 -50.89
CA THR A 659 30.19 -31.59 -52.34
C THR A 659 31.36 -30.78 -52.90
N PHE A 660 31.87 -29.79 -52.18
CA PHE A 660 33.07 -29.04 -52.59
C PHE A 660 34.33 -29.92 -52.63
N LEU A 661 34.49 -30.82 -51.66
CA LEU A 661 35.60 -31.78 -51.62
C LEU A 661 35.51 -32.80 -52.77
N VAL A 662 34.33 -33.34 -53.05
CA VAL A 662 34.14 -34.29 -54.17
C VAL A 662 34.34 -33.62 -55.53
N LEU A 663 33.98 -32.33 -55.68
CA LEU A 663 34.20 -31.57 -56.91
C LEU A 663 35.68 -31.17 -57.11
N THR A 664 36.47 -31.06 -56.04
CA THR A 664 37.90 -30.73 -56.13
C THR A 664 38.78 -31.95 -56.38
N ASP A 665 38.36 -33.15 -55.95
CA ASP A 665 39.03 -34.42 -56.29
C ASP A 665 38.83 -34.86 -57.75
N GLN A 666 37.89 -34.26 -58.50
CA GLN A 666 37.75 -34.50 -59.95
C GLN A 666 38.53 -33.51 -60.83
N LEU A 667 39.26 -32.58 -60.22
CA LEU A 667 40.09 -31.57 -60.91
C LEU A 667 41.60 -31.81 -60.76
N HIS A 668 42.01 -32.98 -60.26
CA HIS A 668 43.40 -33.42 -60.17
C HIS A 668 43.72 -34.62 -61.06
#